data_AF-A0A8J8E8N9-F1
#
_entry.id   AF-A0A8J8E8N9-F1
#
_cell.length_a   1.000
_cell.length_b   1.000
_cell.length_c   1.000
_cell.angle_alpha   90.00
_cell.angle_beta   90.00
_cell.angle_gamma   90.00
#
_symmetry.space_group_name_H-M   'P 1'
#
loop_
_entity.id
_entity.type
_entity.pdbx_description
1 polymer ?
#
loop_
_entity_poly.entity_id
_entity_poly.type
_entity_poly.pdbx_seq_one_letter_code
_entity_poly.pdbx_strand_id
1 'polypeptide(L)'
;MRFLPNATSDERKAILSLIEALLNGTLNGDVVVSDYMRIKNAYWNGTDLIFQIWWYNGTEPALIRTYLWENPYSALTAVKNAESGTYSIQSLENQFVIKPLSVNFAVKIMGVDYLTNDGSGEYVYIENPSLTTVSLNGWYILDDYAYGNQKCWANNLPRDDCYDSFGRDHVVKLSLSLAPNSVGKVQLATSPKTAILNNDGDTVYLIDKWGNLVSIYRYTASPNITIEDVSVYPVNPVVGDSLRVKIKLDNRGVVDGIGTVQVYVDGNLVVTNKDVNVWGYSIRDYWINTGWKATAGAHSLIVKFIPNYKGSTQTFARTFKVLEVHPHLKDVEYGKPVENHPLRFNITAENPTGSKVNVKLKLLVDGEKVDEFTNGFLYGYGEYDKFYLVWKRPEVGYHTVTVVMESSDGSTSRWEKRIYVKPNSPPAIVDLELPQWVYAGEESNGSVTVVDGDGDRVNVYVKIIGRYSFELWGLASGETRKFPLAPIYNRTNCREEITVEATPIDEYGLKGKPVTETITVITDSDKDGWCNTLELEYGTNPHSKDTDGDGVIDSKDVDPLRDVKVTVYILRARALDDVDSSIIGHNPADMSLELTVNGRTKTLFLTDNQDDYEKKILPTDDILINIQNYAIAKATFDVPDDKELATIEFHLYDRDNKEGIGRTEMDVSPGKGTVATIYYNLKTGTWSGDDYPGDEEKYFGYGHLSGCGDSSCNVGPRNPDKDLKVYVKYEGILEKAGIRGEIIGMKTIEGVSDVTVKDGTTAFSIVKPKSLKVAQVRLENGTVINVTLVNTYGSKLTSPGNDVVAIASSPSSAEVLGNEIIGNDVTTLKGDVRVVTSSGEMPLESGLVVSYSSADDTPDGEIWFVVTTNDPDGIPFYREIELNKELEVNGFTARFDPTDKNNADLNGDYDGDGVPNAVELLIGKDPAKRDILGIELNISVEWKMSEEDKKNLIYSIRKASDFIYDYTDGYAMITRVTIWDDKRNWDKADIWVNKTFLEVKFWGDNKKWPHASVGGYWIGGKLVMPFRFLRLTHPMGIAEMGDIKWAKALGHELGHYVFWLGDEYMDLNGKSYFWDYGLDGPKVDEHAPHSVMHHEWKWSELSTPRDYDEFHEYLSKNFGDWKDHTTDQWLGDMSNLKDKQSWNRSAWETVYTLLTGTNEPAWLSKVDFKRQRPQINIDFILTEDFTPKTGPYTGVGYFMEVTWG
;
A
#
# COMPACT_ATOMS: atom_id res chain seq x y z
N MET A 1 -16.77 45.92 31.32
CA MET A 1 -15.95 47.14 31.04
C MET A 1 -14.43 46.87 30.94
N ARG A 2 -13.89 45.75 31.46
CA ARG A 2 -12.45 45.39 31.35
C ARG A 2 -12.09 44.45 30.17
N PHE A 3 -13.08 43.94 29.44
CA PHE A 3 -12.97 42.80 28.52
C PHE A 3 -12.16 43.06 27.23
N LEU A 4 -11.83 44.32 26.91
CA LEU A 4 -11.01 44.69 25.75
C LEU A 4 -10.13 45.88 26.12
N PRO A 5 -8.89 45.66 26.59
CA PRO A 5 -8.05 46.74 27.11
C PRO A 5 -7.74 47.81 26.05
N ASN A 6 -7.70 47.42 24.77
CA ASN A 6 -7.30 48.27 23.64
C ASN A 6 -8.46 48.74 22.74
N ALA A 7 -9.71 48.33 23.00
CA ALA A 7 -10.86 48.79 22.21
C ALA A 7 -11.31 50.20 22.63
N THR A 8 -11.79 51.01 21.68
CA THR A 8 -12.37 52.34 21.95
C THR A 8 -13.67 52.22 22.75
N SER A 9 -14.11 53.33 23.38
CA SER A 9 -15.37 53.37 24.14
C SER A 9 -16.58 52.93 23.31
N ASP A 10 -16.60 53.29 22.02
CA ASP A 10 -17.69 52.96 21.11
C ASP A 10 -17.65 51.48 20.69
N GLU A 11 -16.46 50.93 20.40
CA GLU A 11 -16.30 49.50 20.10
C GLU A 11 -16.71 48.63 21.30
N ARG A 12 -16.41 49.07 22.52
CA ARG A 12 -16.85 48.38 23.74
C ARG A 12 -18.37 48.38 23.91
N LYS A 13 -19.05 49.49 23.58
CA LYS A 13 -20.52 49.57 23.62
C LYS A 13 -21.14 48.66 22.58
N ALA A 14 -20.60 48.63 21.36
CA ALA A 14 -21.07 47.77 20.30
C ALA A 14 -20.99 46.29 20.71
N ILE A 15 -19.83 45.87 21.23
CA ILE A 15 -19.63 44.48 21.64
C ILE A 15 -20.54 44.09 22.81
N LEU A 16 -20.82 45.01 23.74
CA LEU A 16 -21.79 44.76 24.81
C LEU A 16 -23.20 44.54 24.26
N SER A 17 -23.65 45.37 23.33
CA SER A 17 -24.96 45.22 22.68
C SER A 17 -25.06 43.91 21.88
N LEU A 18 -23.96 43.45 21.28
CA LEU A 18 -23.89 42.15 20.61
C LEU A 18 -24.03 40.98 21.60
N ILE A 19 -23.32 41.03 22.72
CA ILE A 19 -23.43 40.03 23.79
C ILE A 19 -24.87 39.93 24.30
N GLU A 20 -25.51 41.07 24.57
CA GLU A 20 -26.91 41.12 25.02
C GLU A 20 -27.87 40.53 23.99
N ALA A 21 -27.68 40.84 22.70
CA ALA A 21 -28.49 40.28 21.63
C ALA A 21 -28.33 38.75 21.51
N LEU A 22 -27.10 38.24 21.67
CA LEU A 22 -26.82 36.79 21.65
C LEU A 22 -27.41 36.06 22.86
N LEU A 23 -27.28 36.63 24.07
CA LEU A 23 -27.83 36.03 25.30
C LEU A 23 -29.36 35.95 25.27
N ASN A 24 -30.00 36.97 24.70
CA ASN A 24 -31.46 37.04 24.58
C ASN A 24 -32.01 36.31 23.34
N GLY A 25 -31.14 35.72 22.51
CA GLY A 25 -31.53 35.03 21.28
C GLY A 25 -32.15 35.96 20.22
N THR A 26 -31.83 37.24 20.24
CA THR A 26 -32.43 38.28 19.38
C THR A 26 -31.53 38.70 18.21
N LEU A 27 -30.51 37.91 17.85
CA LEU A 27 -29.57 38.18 16.74
C LEU A 27 -30.20 38.01 15.33
N ASN A 28 -31.43 38.48 15.13
CA ASN A 28 -32.13 38.45 13.85
C ASN A 28 -32.05 39.83 13.17
N GLY A 29 -30.91 40.15 12.56
CA GLY A 29 -30.69 41.37 11.78
C GLY A 29 -29.62 42.31 12.36
N ASP A 30 -29.61 43.56 11.89
CA ASP A 30 -28.68 44.60 12.38
C ASP A 30 -28.90 44.88 13.88
N VAL A 31 -27.83 44.86 14.68
CA VAL A 31 -27.91 45.30 16.08
C VAL A 31 -27.65 46.81 16.10
N VAL A 32 -28.68 47.58 16.43
CA VAL A 32 -28.56 49.03 16.58
C VAL A 32 -27.88 49.33 17.90
N VAL A 33 -26.69 49.94 17.85
CA VAL A 33 -25.92 50.31 19.06
C VAL A 33 -26.19 51.77 19.43
N SER A 34 -26.29 52.66 18.44
CA SER A 34 -26.68 54.07 18.59
C SER A 34 -27.18 54.63 17.24
N ASP A 35 -27.61 55.91 17.23
CA ASP A 35 -28.03 56.61 16.00
C ASP A 35 -26.96 56.66 14.90
N TYR A 36 -25.68 56.54 15.28
CA TYR A 36 -24.53 56.61 14.38
C TYR A 36 -23.68 55.33 14.36
N MET A 37 -24.10 54.25 15.04
CA MET A 37 -23.33 53.02 15.10
C MET A 37 -24.21 51.78 15.10
N ARG A 38 -23.87 50.81 14.26
CA ARG A 38 -24.61 49.55 14.11
C ARG A 38 -23.65 48.38 13.98
N ILE A 39 -24.05 47.21 14.47
CA ILE A 39 -23.39 45.95 14.15
C ILE A 39 -24.17 45.25 13.05
N LYS A 40 -23.46 44.82 12.02
CA LYS A 40 -24.02 44.13 10.87
C LYS A 40 -23.19 42.90 10.53
N ASN A 41 -23.78 42.05 9.68
CA ASN A 41 -23.10 40.91 9.07
C ASN A 41 -22.44 39.97 10.11
N ALA A 42 -23.15 39.73 11.23
CA ALA A 42 -22.71 38.80 12.26
C ALA A 42 -22.95 37.36 11.79
N TYR A 43 -21.90 36.55 11.71
CA TYR A 43 -21.90 35.20 11.17
C TYR A 43 -21.11 34.22 12.04
N TRP A 44 -21.71 33.07 12.30
CA TRP A 44 -21.13 31.99 13.11
C TRP A 44 -20.61 30.87 12.20
N ASN A 45 -19.32 30.55 12.26
CA ASN A 45 -18.69 29.55 11.37
C ASN A 45 -18.66 28.11 11.95
N GLY A 46 -19.33 27.90 13.08
CA GLY A 46 -19.38 26.63 13.82
C GLY A 46 -18.64 26.69 15.15
N THR A 47 -17.60 27.52 15.25
CA THR A 47 -16.84 27.73 16.50
C THR A 47 -16.68 29.21 16.83
N ASP A 48 -16.43 30.06 15.84
CA ASP A 48 -16.15 31.49 15.99
C ASP A 48 -17.25 32.37 15.39
N LEU A 49 -17.31 33.63 15.83
CA LEU A 49 -18.24 34.65 15.35
C LEU A 49 -17.49 35.81 14.68
N ILE A 50 -17.78 36.04 13.41
CA ILE A 50 -17.28 37.20 12.65
C ILE A 50 -18.38 38.25 12.59
N PHE A 51 -18.07 39.53 12.78
CA PHE A 51 -19.05 40.61 12.69
C PHE A 51 -18.41 41.93 12.29
N GLN A 52 -19.23 42.88 11.84
CA GLN A 52 -18.78 44.21 11.44
C GLN A 52 -19.40 45.29 12.31
N ILE A 53 -18.58 46.25 12.74
CA ILE A 53 -19.05 47.50 13.35
C ILE A 53 -19.03 48.59 12.29
N TRP A 54 -20.18 49.24 12.10
CA TRP A 54 -20.41 50.30 11.14
C TRP A 54 -20.64 51.61 11.88
N TRP A 55 -19.86 52.63 11.56
CA TRP A 55 -20.07 54.01 12.00
C TRP A 55 -20.65 54.82 10.87
N TYR A 56 -21.60 55.69 11.19
CA TYR A 56 -22.34 56.52 10.25
C TYR A 56 -22.12 58.00 10.53
N ASN A 57 -22.10 58.81 9.47
CA ASN A 57 -22.25 60.25 9.54
C ASN A 57 -23.59 60.62 8.86
N GLY A 58 -24.63 60.82 9.67
CA GLY A 58 -26.01 60.91 9.14
C GLY A 58 -26.50 59.55 8.62
N THR A 59 -26.90 59.49 7.35
CA THR A 59 -27.34 58.23 6.70
C THR A 59 -26.21 57.46 6.00
N GLU A 60 -25.00 58.04 5.92
CA GLU A 60 -23.88 57.48 5.14
C GLU A 60 -22.86 56.79 6.05
N PRO A 61 -22.34 55.60 5.68
CA PRO A 61 -21.32 54.89 6.45
C PRO A 61 -19.96 55.58 6.32
N ALA A 62 -19.39 56.00 7.46
CA ALA A 62 -18.13 56.72 7.53
C ALA A 62 -16.93 55.80 7.82
N LEU A 63 -17.13 54.72 8.56
CA LEU A 63 -16.09 53.73 8.89
C LEU A 63 -16.72 52.35 9.07
N ILE A 64 -16.01 51.31 8.63
CA ILE A 64 -16.39 49.92 8.86
C ILE A 64 -15.16 49.20 9.37
N ARG A 65 -15.31 48.38 10.43
CA ARG A 65 -14.27 47.47 10.90
C ARG A 65 -14.85 46.07 11.10
N THR A 66 -14.13 45.07 10.60
CA THR A 66 -14.44 43.65 10.78
C THR A 66 -13.70 43.08 11.99
N TYR A 67 -14.41 42.27 12.78
CA TYR A 67 -13.92 41.64 14.00
C TYR A 67 -14.16 40.13 13.95
N LEU A 68 -13.21 39.37 14.50
CA LEU A 68 -13.37 37.95 14.83
C LEU A 68 -13.46 37.81 16.35
N TRP A 69 -14.47 37.09 16.81
CA TRP A 69 -14.62 36.63 18.18
C TRP A 69 -14.47 35.11 18.20
N GLU A 70 -13.37 34.64 18.77
CA GLU A 70 -13.06 33.21 18.88
C GLU A 70 -13.87 32.55 20.00
N ASN A 71 -14.45 31.39 19.71
CA ASN A 71 -15.28 30.60 20.63
C ASN A 71 -16.26 31.39 21.53
N PRO A 72 -17.24 32.12 20.96
CA PRO A 72 -18.18 32.93 21.72
C PRO A 72 -19.11 32.08 22.58
N TYR A 73 -19.32 30.79 22.26
CA TYR A 73 -20.17 29.88 23.04
C TYR A 73 -19.59 29.63 24.44
N SER A 74 -18.28 29.42 24.54
CA SER A 74 -17.58 29.30 25.83
C SER A 74 -17.73 30.59 26.66
N ALA A 75 -17.53 31.75 26.03
CA ALA A 75 -17.66 33.06 26.66
C ALA A 75 -19.09 33.35 27.17
N LEU A 76 -20.10 33.10 26.33
CA LEU A 76 -21.52 33.28 26.67
C LEU A 76 -21.99 32.31 27.77
N THR A 77 -21.46 31.08 27.78
CA THR A 77 -21.73 30.08 28.83
C THR A 77 -21.09 30.50 30.16
N ALA A 78 -19.86 31.01 30.14
CA ALA A 78 -19.20 31.57 31.33
C ALA A 78 -19.98 32.77 31.89
N VAL A 79 -20.53 33.65 31.03
CA VAL A 79 -21.38 34.78 31.47
C VAL A 79 -22.68 34.29 32.10
N LYS A 80 -23.38 33.32 31.50
CA LYS A 80 -24.60 32.72 32.10
C LYS A 80 -24.31 32.05 33.45
N ASN A 81 -23.16 31.40 33.59
CA ASN A 81 -22.78 30.71 34.82
C ASN A 81 -22.24 31.65 35.91
N ALA A 82 -21.78 32.86 35.56
CA ALA A 82 -21.34 33.87 36.52
C ALA A 82 -22.47 34.34 37.45
N GLU A 83 -23.73 34.32 36.99
CA GLU A 83 -24.91 34.62 37.83
C GLU A 83 -25.11 33.60 38.98
N SER A 84 -24.57 32.39 38.84
CA SER A 84 -24.64 31.33 39.87
C SER A 84 -23.51 31.38 40.91
N GLY A 85 -22.58 32.33 40.80
CA GLY A 85 -21.49 32.55 41.76
C GLY A 85 -20.29 31.60 41.63
N THR A 86 -20.19 30.81 40.56
CA THR A 86 -19.15 29.78 40.36
C THR A 86 -17.94 30.22 39.52
N TYR A 87 -17.91 31.44 38.99
CA TYR A 87 -16.81 31.96 38.16
C TYR A 87 -16.18 33.24 38.73
N SER A 88 -14.85 33.31 38.73
CA SER A 88 -14.11 34.52 39.11
C SER A 88 -14.07 35.54 37.94
N ILE A 89 -13.97 36.84 38.25
CA ILE A 89 -13.86 37.91 37.23
C ILE A 89 -12.67 37.69 36.29
N GLN A 90 -11.56 37.15 36.80
CA GLN A 90 -10.35 36.88 36.02
C GLN A 90 -10.50 35.66 35.09
N SER A 91 -11.32 34.69 35.48
CA SER A 91 -11.68 33.54 34.63
C SER A 91 -12.60 33.94 33.48
N LEU A 92 -13.40 35.00 33.63
CA LEU A 92 -14.23 35.56 32.55
C LEU A 92 -13.38 36.33 31.52
N GLU A 93 -12.34 37.05 31.95
CA GLU A 93 -11.49 37.85 31.05
C GLU A 93 -10.74 36.99 30.02
N ASN A 94 -10.30 35.79 30.39
CA ASN A 94 -9.59 34.87 29.48
C ASN A 94 -10.49 34.21 28.42
N GLN A 95 -11.82 34.33 28.54
CA GLN A 95 -12.78 33.69 27.64
C GLN A 95 -13.24 34.61 26.50
N PHE A 96 -12.98 35.92 26.57
CA PHE A 96 -13.38 36.88 25.55
C PHE A 96 -12.19 37.25 24.65
N VAL A 97 -11.97 36.47 23.59
CA VAL A 97 -10.92 36.72 22.60
C VAL A 97 -11.55 37.34 21.35
N ILE A 98 -11.54 38.68 21.27
CA ILE A 98 -12.06 39.44 20.11
C ILE A 98 -10.91 40.26 19.50
N LYS A 99 -10.61 40.02 18.22
CA LYS A 99 -9.55 40.71 17.49
C LYS A 99 -10.08 41.42 16.23
N PRO A 100 -9.60 42.64 15.93
CA PRO A 100 -9.89 43.29 14.65
C PRO A 100 -9.17 42.54 13.51
N LEU A 101 -9.89 42.24 12.43
CA LEU A 101 -9.33 41.55 11.25
C LEU A 101 -8.79 42.50 10.18
N SER A 102 -9.22 43.77 10.16
CA SER A 102 -8.76 44.74 9.16
C SER A 102 -8.65 46.17 9.72
N VAL A 103 -7.68 46.94 9.23
CA VAL A 103 -7.50 48.37 9.53
C VAL A 103 -7.73 49.21 8.27
N ASN A 104 -8.89 49.87 8.19
CA ASN A 104 -9.14 51.12 7.44
C ASN A 104 -9.62 51.10 5.97
N PHE A 105 -10.06 50.00 5.37
CA PHE A 105 -10.64 50.08 4.02
C PHE A 105 -12.12 49.72 4.01
N ALA A 106 -12.96 50.71 3.73
CA ALA A 106 -14.37 50.54 3.50
C ALA A 106 -14.57 50.02 2.07
N VAL A 107 -14.19 48.77 1.81
CA VAL A 107 -14.44 48.06 0.56
C VAL A 107 -15.12 46.75 0.92
N LYS A 108 -16.24 46.43 0.26
CA LYS A 108 -17.01 45.21 0.53
C LYS A 108 -17.47 44.55 -0.75
N ILE A 109 -17.61 43.23 -0.69
CA ILE A 109 -18.31 42.47 -1.72
C ILE A 109 -19.82 42.71 -1.55
N MET A 110 -20.49 43.09 -2.62
CA MET A 110 -21.93 43.41 -2.65
C MET A 110 -22.80 42.26 -3.15
N GLY A 111 -22.23 41.41 -3.99
CA GLY A 111 -22.97 40.39 -4.70
C GLY A 111 -22.09 39.59 -5.63
N VAL A 112 -22.59 38.42 -5.99
CA VAL A 112 -22.02 37.54 -7.01
C VAL A 112 -23.08 37.33 -8.11
N ASP A 113 -22.62 37.21 -9.34
CA ASP A 113 -23.43 36.84 -10.50
C ASP A 113 -22.96 35.45 -10.95
N TYR A 114 -23.74 34.42 -10.59
CA TYR A 114 -23.44 33.07 -10.99
C TYR A 114 -23.99 32.84 -12.39
N LEU A 115 -23.10 32.46 -13.33
CA LEU A 115 -23.41 32.12 -14.73
C LEU A 115 -24.60 32.91 -15.28
N THR A 116 -24.32 34.14 -15.71
CA THR A 116 -25.32 35.03 -16.31
C THR A 116 -26.17 34.26 -17.34
N ASN A 117 -27.47 34.55 -17.42
CA ASN A 117 -28.43 33.83 -18.30
C ASN A 117 -28.02 33.77 -19.80
N ASP A 118 -27.03 34.55 -20.22
CA ASP A 118 -26.46 34.58 -21.57
C ASP A 118 -25.16 33.75 -21.73
N GLY A 119 -24.68 33.09 -20.67
CA GLY A 119 -23.47 32.28 -20.66
C GLY A 119 -22.15 33.09 -20.67
N SER A 120 -22.19 34.40 -20.41
CA SER A 120 -21.04 35.30 -20.54
C SER A 120 -20.04 35.29 -19.37
N GLY A 121 -20.27 34.49 -18.34
CA GLY A 121 -19.29 34.20 -17.28
C GLY A 121 -19.81 34.40 -15.85
N GLU A 122 -18.88 34.36 -14.90
CA GLU A 122 -19.11 34.48 -13.46
C GLU A 122 -18.46 35.76 -12.93
N TYR A 123 -19.16 36.52 -12.08
CA TYR A 123 -18.72 37.85 -11.66
C TYR A 123 -18.91 38.14 -10.17
N VAL A 124 -18.03 38.97 -9.59
CA VAL A 124 -18.14 39.53 -8.24
C VAL A 124 -18.23 41.06 -8.32
N TYR A 125 -19.16 41.63 -7.57
CA TYR A 125 -19.33 43.08 -7.46
C TYR A 125 -18.71 43.60 -6.16
N ILE A 126 -17.78 44.55 -6.26
CA ILE A 126 -17.08 45.15 -5.12
C ILE A 126 -17.42 46.63 -5.04
N GLU A 127 -17.93 47.09 -3.91
CA GLU A 127 -18.26 48.50 -3.67
C GLU A 127 -17.16 49.17 -2.83
N ASN A 128 -16.82 50.41 -3.21
CA ASN A 128 -16.07 51.34 -2.37
C ASN A 128 -17.02 52.38 -1.74
N PRO A 129 -17.59 52.12 -0.56
CA PRO A 129 -18.41 53.08 0.18
C PRO A 129 -17.64 54.25 0.81
N SER A 130 -16.31 54.34 0.65
CA SER A 130 -15.53 55.45 1.22
C SER A 130 -15.60 56.72 0.37
N LEU A 131 -15.31 57.87 1.00
CA LEU A 131 -15.25 59.17 0.34
C LEU A 131 -13.95 59.39 -0.48
N THR A 132 -13.06 58.38 -0.56
CA THR A 132 -11.78 58.45 -1.27
C THR A 132 -11.65 57.31 -2.28
N THR A 133 -10.79 57.48 -3.29
CA THR A 133 -10.50 56.39 -4.25
C THR A 133 -9.66 55.32 -3.58
N VAL A 134 -10.01 54.04 -3.76
CA VAL A 134 -9.26 52.90 -3.23
C VAL A 134 -8.70 52.06 -4.37
N SER A 135 -7.40 51.78 -4.32
CA SER A 135 -6.73 50.88 -5.26
C SER A 135 -6.72 49.47 -4.70
N LEU A 136 -7.26 48.52 -5.47
CA LEU A 136 -7.29 47.09 -5.13
C LEU A 136 -6.19 46.31 -5.86
N ASN A 137 -5.18 46.98 -6.41
CA ASN A 137 -4.07 46.32 -7.09
C ASN A 137 -3.33 45.40 -6.11
N GLY A 138 -3.23 44.12 -6.47
CA GLY A 138 -2.58 43.08 -5.67
C GLY A 138 -3.43 42.50 -4.54
N TRP A 139 -4.74 42.80 -4.52
CA TRP A 139 -5.71 42.13 -3.65
C TRP A 139 -6.18 40.82 -4.30
N TYR A 140 -6.86 39.96 -3.54
CA TYR A 140 -7.26 38.63 -4.00
C TYR A 140 -8.73 38.34 -3.70
N ILE A 141 -9.39 37.62 -4.60
CA ILE A 141 -10.67 36.95 -4.35
C ILE A 141 -10.41 35.45 -4.26
N LEU A 142 -11.02 34.79 -3.28
CA LEU A 142 -10.97 33.34 -3.08
C LEU A 142 -12.38 32.81 -2.84
N ASP A 143 -12.59 31.53 -3.17
CA ASP A 143 -13.73 30.75 -2.73
C ASP A 143 -13.40 29.91 -1.47
N ASP A 144 -14.34 29.08 -1.02
CA ASP A 144 -14.16 28.21 0.15
C ASP A 144 -13.02 27.18 -0.03
N TYR A 145 -12.79 26.69 -1.26
CA TYR A 145 -11.70 25.75 -1.56
C TYR A 145 -10.33 26.40 -1.33
N ALA A 146 -10.07 27.57 -1.94
CA ALA A 146 -8.78 28.23 -1.81
C ALA A 146 -8.57 28.86 -0.42
N TYR A 147 -9.62 29.36 0.22
CA TYR A 147 -9.50 29.94 1.56
C TYR A 147 -9.22 28.87 2.63
N GLY A 148 -9.83 27.68 2.53
CA GLY A 148 -9.63 26.56 3.46
C GLY A 148 -8.38 25.71 3.23
N ASN A 149 -7.77 25.77 2.05
CA ASN A 149 -6.64 24.93 1.67
C ASN A 149 -5.28 25.62 1.89
N GLN A 150 -4.50 25.16 2.89
CA GLN A 150 -3.18 25.73 3.20
C GLN A 150 -2.19 25.74 2.02
N LYS A 151 -2.30 24.80 1.07
CA LYS A 151 -1.42 24.74 -0.11
C LYS A 151 -1.59 25.96 -1.04
N CYS A 152 -2.74 26.62 -0.97
CA CYS A 152 -3.07 27.82 -1.75
C CYS A 152 -2.54 29.13 -1.13
N TRP A 153 -1.81 29.05 0.00
CA TRP A 153 -1.21 30.19 0.69
C TRP A 153 0.31 30.08 0.72
N ALA A 154 1.00 31.20 0.53
CA ALA A 154 2.45 31.33 0.69
C ALA A 154 2.77 32.66 1.38
N ASN A 155 3.48 32.61 2.51
CA ASN A 155 3.85 33.81 3.29
C ASN A 155 2.66 34.73 3.63
N ASN A 156 1.53 34.14 4.05
CA ASN A 156 0.24 34.81 4.31
C ASN A 156 -0.43 35.45 3.08
N LEU A 157 0.06 35.24 1.86
CA LEU A 157 -0.59 35.68 0.64
C LEU A 157 -1.16 34.49 -0.15
N PRO A 158 -2.34 34.65 -0.77
CA PRO A 158 -2.84 33.67 -1.74
C PRO A 158 -1.87 33.49 -2.91
N ARG A 159 -1.68 32.26 -3.37
CA ARG A 159 -0.89 31.95 -4.56
C ARG A 159 -1.72 32.13 -5.84
N ASP A 160 -1.07 32.59 -6.91
CA ASP A 160 -1.69 32.80 -8.23
C ASP A 160 -1.82 31.47 -9.05
N ASP A 161 -1.66 30.30 -8.42
CA ASP A 161 -1.65 28.97 -9.04
C ASP A 161 -2.40 27.90 -8.22
N CYS A 162 -3.49 28.30 -7.56
CA CYS A 162 -4.31 27.41 -6.75
C CYS A 162 -5.31 26.63 -7.63
N TYR A 163 -4.79 25.68 -8.39
CA TYR A 163 -5.60 24.82 -9.26
C TYR A 163 -6.19 23.62 -8.50
N ASP A 164 -7.44 23.27 -8.82
CA ASP A 164 -7.99 21.97 -8.45
C ASP A 164 -7.59 20.87 -9.45
N SER A 165 -8.02 19.64 -9.18
CA SER A 165 -7.76 18.46 -10.04
C SER A 165 -8.37 18.57 -11.44
N PHE A 166 -9.24 19.56 -11.69
CA PHE A 166 -9.83 19.84 -13.00
C PHE A 166 -9.16 21.03 -13.70
N GLY A 167 -8.08 21.58 -13.14
CA GLY A 167 -7.32 22.71 -13.69
C GLY A 167 -8.02 24.07 -13.54
N ARG A 168 -8.97 24.21 -12.60
CA ARG A 168 -9.66 25.48 -12.33
C ARG A 168 -8.92 26.28 -11.28
N ASP A 169 -8.70 27.57 -11.53
CA ASP A 169 -7.97 28.46 -10.62
C ASP A 169 -8.92 29.08 -9.59
N HIS A 170 -8.73 28.75 -8.32
CA HIS A 170 -9.61 29.19 -7.23
C HIS A 170 -9.18 30.53 -6.60
N VAL A 171 -8.14 31.19 -7.14
CA VAL A 171 -7.66 32.50 -6.67
C VAL A 171 -7.65 33.51 -7.81
N VAL A 172 -8.30 34.67 -7.61
CA VAL A 172 -8.33 35.75 -8.60
C VAL A 172 -7.65 37.00 -8.06
N LYS A 173 -6.51 37.37 -8.66
CA LYS A 173 -5.76 38.57 -8.31
C LYS A 173 -6.37 39.82 -8.96
N LEU A 174 -6.63 40.85 -8.15
CA LEU A 174 -7.25 42.10 -8.57
C LEU A 174 -6.24 43.12 -9.09
N SER A 175 -6.64 43.80 -10.18
CA SER A 175 -5.90 44.90 -10.80
C SER A 175 -6.84 46.05 -11.18
N LEU A 176 -7.58 46.59 -10.21
CA LEU A 176 -8.56 47.66 -10.44
C LEU A 176 -8.53 48.74 -9.34
N SER A 177 -9.02 49.93 -9.65
CA SER A 177 -9.18 51.04 -8.69
C SER A 177 -10.61 51.57 -8.71
N LEU A 178 -11.18 51.78 -7.52
CA LEU A 178 -12.57 52.18 -7.33
C LEU A 178 -12.64 53.62 -6.84
N ALA A 179 -13.34 54.48 -7.59
CA ALA A 179 -13.69 55.83 -7.17
C ALA A 179 -14.63 55.82 -5.95
N PRO A 180 -14.79 56.94 -5.22
CA PRO A 180 -15.75 57.04 -4.12
C PRO A 180 -17.17 56.65 -4.57
N ASN A 181 -17.88 55.87 -3.76
CA ASN A 181 -19.26 55.40 -4.02
C ASN A 181 -19.44 54.68 -5.36
N SER A 182 -18.41 53.99 -5.85
CA SER A 182 -18.46 53.22 -7.09
C SER A 182 -18.45 51.72 -6.82
N VAL A 183 -18.99 50.96 -7.78
CA VAL A 183 -19.00 49.49 -7.78
C VAL A 183 -18.16 49.00 -8.96
N GLY A 184 -17.16 48.17 -8.67
CA GLY A 184 -16.38 47.45 -9.66
C GLY A 184 -16.97 46.06 -9.92
N LYS A 185 -16.95 45.64 -11.18
CA LYS A 185 -17.30 44.29 -11.61
C LYS A 185 -16.02 43.52 -11.92
N VAL A 186 -15.79 42.40 -11.24
CA VAL A 186 -14.64 41.50 -11.41
C VAL A 186 -15.14 40.21 -12.03
N GLN A 187 -14.52 39.76 -13.12
CA GLN A 187 -14.82 38.46 -13.71
C GLN A 187 -13.98 37.38 -13.05
N LEU A 188 -14.62 36.32 -12.55
CA LEU A 188 -13.96 35.15 -11.98
C LEU A 188 -13.75 34.06 -13.04
N ALA A 189 -14.74 33.85 -13.90
CA ALA A 189 -14.70 32.84 -14.95
C ALA A 189 -15.36 33.33 -16.25
N THR A 190 -14.91 32.82 -17.39
CA THR A 190 -15.39 33.20 -18.73
C THR A 190 -16.37 32.19 -19.33
N SER A 191 -16.52 31.01 -18.71
CA SER A 191 -17.44 29.97 -19.17
C SER A 191 -17.93 29.11 -18.00
N PRO A 192 -19.04 28.36 -18.18
CA PRO A 192 -19.52 27.39 -17.19
C PRO A 192 -18.49 26.31 -16.80
N LYS A 193 -17.55 25.98 -17.68
CA LYS A 193 -16.53 24.94 -17.44
C LYS A 193 -15.40 25.38 -16.51
N THR A 194 -15.19 26.70 -16.39
CA THR A 194 -14.14 27.30 -15.56
C THR A 194 -14.71 28.02 -14.35
N ALA A 195 -16.01 27.88 -14.09
CA ALA A 195 -16.67 28.49 -12.94
C ALA A 195 -16.20 27.83 -11.64
N ILE A 196 -15.98 28.66 -10.62
CA ILE A 196 -15.41 28.24 -9.34
C ILE A 196 -16.40 28.35 -8.18
N LEU A 197 -17.44 29.18 -8.30
CA LEU A 197 -18.54 29.16 -7.33
C LEU A 197 -19.59 28.13 -7.76
N ASN A 198 -20.44 27.69 -6.83
CA ASN A 198 -21.56 26.79 -7.04
C ASN A 198 -22.86 27.40 -6.49
N ASN A 199 -23.99 26.84 -6.92
CA ASN A 199 -25.33 27.31 -6.51
C ASN A 199 -25.73 26.89 -5.08
N ASP A 200 -24.91 26.12 -4.37
CA ASP A 200 -25.23 25.50 -3.09
C ASP A 200 -24.74 26.30 -1.86
N GLY A 201 -24.29 27.54 -2.07
CA GLY A 201 -24.07 28.51 -0.99
C GLY A 201 -22.60 28.77 -0.64
N ASP A 202 -21.74 28.79 -1.66
CA ASP A 202 -20.33 29.14 -1.54
C ASP A 202 -20.11 30.54 -0.94
N THR A 203 -19.00 30.64 -0.22
CA THR A 203 -18.53 31.86 0.43
C THR A 203 -17.38 32.47 -0.37
N VAL A 204 -17.49 33.75 -0.69
CA VAL A 204 -16.45 34.52 -1.37
C VAL A 204 -15.69 35.38 -0.36
N TYR A 205 -14.37 35.28 -0.40
CA TYR A 205 -13.45 35.98 0.47
C TYR A 205 -12.67 37.05 -0.31
N LEU A 206 -12.58 38.26 0.24
CA LEU A 206 -11.74 39.34 -0.26
C LEU A 206 -10.55 39.53 0.67
N ILE A 207 -9.34 39.31 0.16
CA ILE A 207 -8.08 39.43 0.89
C ILE A 207 -7.30 40.64 0.37
N ASP A 208 -6.78 41.47 1.28
CA ASP A 208 -5.93 42.59 0.88
C ASP A 208 -4.54 42.12 0.40
N LYS A 209 -3.78 43.06 -0.16
CA LYS A 209 -2.41 42.82 -0.64
C LYS A 209 -1.39 42.44 0.44
N TRP A 210 -1.80 42.41 1.71
CA TRP A 210 -0.96 42.00 2.84
C TRP A 210 -1.44 40.69 3.47
N GLY A 211 -2.47 40.04 2.90
CA GLY A 211 -2.96 38.76 3.38
C GLY A 211 -4.09 38.84 4.41
N ASN A 212 -4.63 40.03 4.69
CA ASN A 212 -5.70 40.17 5.68
C ASN A 212 -7.07 40.01 5.05
N LEU A 213 -7.99 39.37 5.77
CA LEU A 213 -9.38 39.25 5.38
C LEU A 213 -10.12 40.60 5.51
N VAL A 214 -10.61 41.11 4.38
CA VAL A 214 -11.27 42.42 4.31
C VAL A 214 -12.79 42.29 4.27
N SER A 215 -13.31 41.41 3.42
CA SER A 215 -14.76 41.21 3.24
C SER A 215 -15.06 39.74 3.02
N ILE A 216 -16.19 39.28 3.55
CA ILE A 216 -16.76 37.95 3.29
C ILE A 216 -18.15 38.17 2.71
N TYR A 217 -18.49 37.43 1.67
CA TYR A 217 -19.82 37.40 1.11
C TYR A 217 -20.25 35.95 0.93
N ARG A 218 -21.18 35.51 1.79
CA ARG A 218 -21.81 34.20 1.62
C ARG A 218 -23.13 34.38 0.89
N TYR A 219 -23.28 33.66 -0.21
CA TYR A 219 -24.50 33.71 -0.98
C TYR A 219 -25.63 33.02 -0.19
N THR A 220 -26.51 33.81 0.42
CA THR A 220 -27.75 33.31 1.05
C THR A 220 -28.86 33.33 0.03
N ALA A 221 -28.82 32.31 -0.80
CA ALA A 221 -29.80 32.00 -1.82
C ALA A 221 -31.23 32.07 -1.23
N SER A 222 -32.04 33.05 -1.67
CA SER A 222 -33.41 33.29 -1.20
C SER A 222 -34.39 33.29 -2.37
N PRO A 223 -35.60 32.71 -2.23
CA PRO A 223 -36.57 32.72 -3.31
C PRO A 223 -37.13 34.13 -3.55
N ASN A 224 -37.20 34.57 -4.80
CA ASN A 224 -37.72 35.87 -5.22
C ASN A 224 -38.90 35.68 -6.18
N ILE A 225 -40.07 35.41 -5.61
CA ILE A 225 -41.28 35.05 -6.36
C ILE A 225 -42.16 36.27 -6.62
N THR A 226 -42.52 36.47 -7.88
CA THR A 226 -43.47 37.49 -8.33
C THR A 226 -44.65 36.87 -9.09
N ILE A 227 -45.82 37.52 -9.07
CA ILE A 227 -46.97 37.14 -9.91
C ILE A 227 -46.83 37.88 -11.25
N GLU A 228 -46.48 37.17 -12.31
CA GLU A 228 -46.28 37.75 -13.64
C GLU A 228 -47.59 37.92 -14.41
N ASP A 229 -48.49 36.95 -14.32
CA ASP A 229 -49.81 37.03 -14.95
C ASP A 229 -50.86 36.21 -14.19
N VAL A 230 -52.11 36.65 -14.31
CA VAL A 230 -53.28 35.91 -13.85
C VAL A 230 -54.34 35.90 -14.95
N SER A 231 -54.58 34.71 -15.48
CA SER A 231 -55.54 34.47 -16.55
C SER A 231 -56.78 33.72 -16.04
N VAL A 232 -57.95 34.15 -16.49
CA VAL A 232 -59.25 33.63 -16.06
C VAL A 232 -59.81 32.68 -17.12
N TYR A 233 -60.31 31.53 -16.70
CA TYR A 233 -60.86 30.50 -17.57
C TYR A 233 -62.25 30.04 -17.12
N PRO A 234 -63.20 29.91 -18.08
CA PRO A 234 -63.06 30.25 -19.50
C PRO A 234 -62.94 31.77 -19.75
N VAL A 235 -62.28 32.16 -20.84
CA VAL A 235 -61.93 33.57 -21.16
C VAL A 235 -63.17 34.46 -21.34
N ASN A 236 -64.29 33.86 -21.77
CA ASN A 236 -65.61 34.47 -21.83
C ASN A 236 -66.57 33.62 -20.99
N PRO A 237 -66.60 33.76 -19.66
CA PRO A 237 -67.43 32.92 -18.81
C PRO A 237 -68.91 33.16 -19.06
N VAL A 238 -69.72 32.12 -18.88
CA VAL A 238 -71.18 32.18 -18.98
C VAL A 238 -71.83 31.80 -17.65
N VAL A 239 -73.09 32.22 -17.43
CA VAL A 239 -73.85 32.16 -16.14
C VAL A 239 -73.90 30.79 -15.42
N GLY A 240 -72.82 30.33 -14.81
CA GLY A 240 -72.74 29.15 -13.95
C GLY A 240 -71.44 28.37 -14.13
N ASP A 241 -70.57 28.85 -15.02
CA ASP A 241 -69.25 28.28 -15.27
C ASP A 241 -68.47 28.26 -13.95
N SER A 242 -67.71 27.20 -13.75
CA SER A 242 -66.75 27.15 -12.66
C SER A 242 -65.49 27.91 -13.03
N LEU A 243 -65.21 28.97 -12.27
CA LEU A 243 -64.06 29.83 -12.52
C LEU A 243 -62.76 29.09 -12.16
N ARG A 244 -61.86 28.99 -13.14
CA ARG A 244 -60.48 28.53 -12.92
C ARG A 244 -59.52 29.67 -13.20
N VAL A 245 -58.50 29.79 -12.38
CA VAL A 245 -57.51 30.85 -12.48
C VAL A 245 -56.16 30.20 -12.74
N LYS A 246 -55.51 30.61 -13.84
CA LYS A 246 -54.12 30.25 -14.13
C LYS A 246 -53.23 31.39 -13.61
N ILE A 247 -52.28 31.06 -12.75
CA ILE A 247 -51.38 32.03 -12.13
C ILE A 247 -49.97 31.70 -12.60
N LYS A 248 -49.30 32.66 -13.21
CA LYS A 248 -47.90 32.55 -13.62
C LYS A 248 -47.03 33.16 -12.53
N LEU A 249 -46.28 32.31 -11.82
CA LEU A 249 -45.31 32.73 -10.81
C LEU A 249 -43.90 32.63 -11.40
N ASP A 250 -43.12 33.71 -11.26
CA ASP A 250 -41.72 33.77 -11.67
C ASP A 250 -40.85 33.86 -10.43
N ASN A 251 -40.05 32.82 -10.18
CA ASN A 251 -39.02 32.83 -9.16
C ASN A 251 -37.70 33.27 -9.79
N ARG A 252 -37.35 34.53 -9.61
CA ARG A 252 -36.06 35.10 -10.05
C ARG A 252 -34.92 34.82 -9.08
N GLY A 253 -35.20 34.11 -7.99
CA GLY A 253 -34.21 33.64 -7.03
C GLY A 253 -33.72 32.24 -7.39
N VAL A 254 -32.49 31.94 -6.98
CA VAL A 254 -31.78 30.65 -7.09
C VAL A 254 -32.39 29.48 -6.32
N VAL A 255 -33.15 29.76 -5.24
CA VAL A 255 -33.67 28.72 -4.33
C VAL A 255 -35.16 28.61 -4.49
N ASP A 256 -35.64 27.37 -4.39
CA ASP A 256 -37.04 27.00 -4.41
C ASP A 256 -37.83 27.75 -3.33
N GLY A 257 -38.91 28.42 -3.74
CA GLY A 257 -39.78 29.15 -2.82
C GLY A 257 -41.11 28.47 -2.63
N ILE A 258 -41.53 28.33 -1.38
CA ILE A 258 -42.82 27.77 -1.00
C ILE A 258 -43.70 28.88 -0.41
N GLY A 259 -44.96 28.94 -0.84
CA GLY A 259 -45.92 29.90 -0.32
C GLY A 259 -47.37 29.47 -0.48
N THR A 260 -48.26 30.30 0.04
CA THR A 260 -49.71 30.10 0.00
C THR A 260 -50.34 31.06 -1.00
N VAL A 261 -51.13 30.52 -1.95
CA VAL A 261 -51.93 31.32 -2.86
C VAL A 261 -53.36 31.48 -2.33
N GLN A 262 -53.87 32.72 -2.34
CA GLN A 262 -55.25 33.05 -2.00
C GLN A 262 -55.94 33.75 -3.16
N VAL A 263 -57.16 33.33 -3.50
CA VAL A 263 -57.96 33.93 -4.58
C VAL A 263 -59.26 34.48 -4.01
N TYR A 264 -59.58 35.71 -4.39
CA TYR A 264 -60.79 36.43 -3.99
C TYR A 264 -61.61 36.82 -5.21
N VAL A 265 -62.92 36.62 -5.17
CA VAL A 265 -63.87 37.13 -6.18
C VAL A 265 -64.86 38.05 -5.50
N ASP A 266 -65.02 39.28 -6.01
CA ASP A 266 -65.85 40.34 -5.42
C ASP A 266 -65.59 40.60 -3.94
N GLY A 267 -64.30 40.56 -3.57
CA GLY A 267 -63.83 40.77 -2.20
C GLY A 267 -63.97 39.56 -1.26
N ASN A 268 -64.62 38.47 -1.70
CA ASN A 268 -64.77 37.25 -0.90
C ASN A 268 -63.67 36.25 -1.22
N LEU A 269 -63.02 35.69 -0.19
CA LEU A 269 -62.02 34.63 -0.35
C LEU A 269 -62.73 33.36 -0.86
N VAL A 270 -62.40 32.92 -2.06
CA VAL A 270 -63.01 31.73 -2.69
C VAL A 270 -62.15 30.49 -2.55
N VAL A 271 -60.82 30.61 -2.52
CA VAL A 271 -59.92 29.46 -2.33
C VAL A 271 -58.58 29.86 -1.71
N THR A 272 -58.04 28.97 -0.89
CA THR A 272 -56.66 29.01 -0.37
C THR A 272 -55.95 27.73 -0.78
N ASN A 273 -54.81 27.85 -1.47
CA ASN A 273 -53.96 26.74 -1.87
C ASN A 273 -52.60 26.89 -1.19
N LYS A 274 -52.27 25.96 -0.29
CA LYS A 274 -51.05 25.99 0.53
C LYS A 274 -49.91 25.26 -0.17
N ASP A 275 -48.69 25.57 0.24
CA ASP A 275 -47.48 24.84 -0.13
C ASP A 275 -47.21 24.80 -1.65
N VAL A 276 -47.52 25.90 -2.34
CA VAL A 276 -47.22 26.11 -3.75
C VAL A 276 -45.71 26.35 -3.89
N ASN A 277 -45.01 25.40 -4.51
CA ASN A 277 -43.55 25.40 -4.67
C ASN A 277 -43.14 25.89 -6.07
N VAL A 278 -42.35 26.97 -6.15
CA VAL A 278 -41.79 27.50 -7.39
C VAL A 278 -40.27 27.33 -7.39
N TRP A 279 -39.75 26.50 -8.28
CA TRP A 279 -38.31 26.20 -8.32
C TRP A 279 -37.46 27.41 -8.68
N GLY A 280 -36.22 27.41 -8.23
CA GLY A 280 -35.24 28.46 -8.52
C GLY A 280 -35.11 28.73 -10.04
N TYR A 281 -34.95 29.99 -10.41
CA TYR A 281 -34.86 30.48 -11.80
C TYR A 281 -35.92 29.93 -12.76
N SER A 282 -37.11 29.61 -12.25
CA SER A 282 -38.16 29.02 -13.05
C SER A 282 -39.42 29.86 -13.05
N ILE A 283 -40.08 29.87 -14.21
CA ILE A 283 -41.42 30.39 -14.35
C ILE A 283 -42.39 29.21 -14.40
N ARG A 284 -43.39 29.24 -13.54
CA ARG A 284 -44.34 28.15 -13.36
C ARG A 284 -45.78 28.66 -13.44
N ASP A 285 -46.59 27.88 -14.13
CA ASP A 285 -48.02 28.12 -14.25
C ASP A 285 -48.78 27.20 -13.28
N TYR A 286 -49.59 27.80 -12.39
CA TYR A 286 -50.46 27.08 -11.46
C TYR A 286 -51.90 27.24 -11.85
N TRP A 287 -52.60 26.12 -11.99
CA TRP A 287 -54.03 26.09 -12.22
C TRP A 287 -54.77 25.93 -10.90
N ILE A 288 -55.59 26.92 -10.55
CA ILE A 288 -56.40 26.90 -9.33
C ILE A 288 -57.88 26.84 -9.67
N ASN A 289 -58.52 25.77 -9.19
CA ASN A 289 -59.97 25.62 -9.23
C ASN A 289 -60.56 26.40 -8.06
N THR A 290 -61.32 27.45 -8.34
CA THR A 290 -61.84 28.33 -7.28
C THR A 290 -63.11 27.82 -6.61
N GLY A 291 -63.82 26.87 -7.24
CA GLY A 291 -65.14 26.42 -6.80
C GLY A 291 -66.25 27.48 -6.95
N TRP A 292 -65.90 28.72 -7.30
CA TRP A 292 -66.85 29.81 -7.53
C TRP A 292 -67.66 29.58 -8.81
N LYS A 293 -68.96 29.81 -8.74
CA LYS A 293 -69.91 29.65 -9.85
C LYS A 293 -70.28 31.00 -10.43
N ALA A 294 -70.10 31.15 -11.74
CA ALA A 294 -70.31 32.42 -12.42
C ALA A 294 -71.78 32.85 -12.39
N THR A 295 -72.01 34.12 -12.05
CA THR A 295 -73.34 34.73 -12.13
C THR A 295 -73.33 35.81 -13.21
N ALA A 296 -74.50 36.15 -13.77
CA ALA A 296 -74.56 37.13 -14.85
C ALA A 296 -74.08 38.51 -14.38
N GLY A 297 -73.16 39.12 -15.12
CA GLY A 297 -72.66 40.46 -14.78
C GLY A 297 -71.14 40.60 -14.87
N ALA A 298 -70.62 41.70 -14.33
CA ALA A 298 -69.18 41.97 -14.24
C ALA A 298 -68.69 41.71 -12.81
N HIS A 299 -67.53 41.06 -12.69
CA HIS A 299 -66.93 40.60 -11.44
C HIS A 299 -65.48 41.05 -11.31
N SER A 300 -64.99 41.15 -10.08
CA SER A 300 -63.62 41.50 -9.73
C SER A 300 -62.86 40.31 -9.15
N LEU A 301 -61.60 40.14 -9.53
CA LEU A 301 -60.70 39.06 -9.12
C LEU A 301 -59.44 39.64 -8.47
N ILE A 302 -59.08 39.16 -7.29
CA ILE A 302 -57.81 39.46 -6.62
C ILE A 302 -57.10 38.15 -6.29
N VAL A 303 -55.82 38.04 -6.62
CA VAL A 303 -54.96 36.89 -6.30
C VAL A 303 -53.80 37.37 -5.46
N LYS A 304 -53.47 36.64 -4.38
CA LYS A 304 -52.31 36.90 -3.53
C LYS A 304 -51.42 35.68 -3.44
N PHE A 305 -50.10 35.89 -3.45
CA PHE A 305 -49.10 34.88 -3.08
C PHE A 305 -48.40 35.33 -1.80
N ILE A 306 -48.58 34.55 -0.73
CA ILE A 306 -48.03 34.81 0.60
C ILE A 306 -46.87 33.82 0.81
N PRO A 307 -45.61 34.26 0.78
CA PRO A 307 -44.48 33.36 0.98
C PRO A 307 -44.48 32.78 2.41
N ASN A 308 -44.10 31.51 2.57
CA ASN A 308 -43.95 30.85 3.88
C ASN A 308 -42.58 31.18 4.54
N TYR A 309 -41.77 31.99 3.87
CA TYR A 309 -40.48 32.52 4.30
C TYR A 309 -40.58 34.03 4.53
N LYS A 310 -39.50 34.69 4.99
CA LYS A 310 -39.45 36.16 5.21
C LYS A 310 -39.44 36.96 3.90
N GLY A 311 -40.53 36.88 3.11
CA GLY A 311 -40.73 37.61 1.86
C GLY A 311 -42.01 38.46 1.84
N SER A 312 -42.14 39.40 0.91
CA SER A 312 -43.33 40.24 0.77
C SER A 312 -44.46 39.53 0.02
N THR A 313 -45.70 39.69 0.48
CA THR A 313 -46.89 39.15 -0.20
C THR A 313 -47.12 39.86 -1.53
N GLN A 314 -47.21 39.10 -2.61
CA GLN A 314 -47.53 39.61 -3.95
C GLN A 314 -49.04 39.64 -4.16
N THR A 315 -49.56 40.66 -4.83
CA THR A 315 -51.00 40.83 -5.09
C THR A 315 -51.25 41.24 -6.54
N PHE A 316 -52.21 40.60 -7.20
CA PHE A 316 -52.67 40.91 -8.56
C PHE A 316 -54.20 41.12 -8.56
N ALA A 317 -54.71 42.07 -9.36
CA ALA A 317 -56.15 42.34 -9.46
C ALA A 317 -56.61 42.60 -10.91
N ARG A 318 -57.83 42.14 -11.27
CA ARG A 318 -58.46 42.31 -12.59
C ARG A 318 -60.00 42.22 -12.51
N THR A 319 -60.72 42.71 -13.53
CA THR A 319 -62.18 42.47 -13.72
C THR A 319 -62.49 41.61 -14.95
N PHE A 320 -63.61 40.88 -14.93
CA PHE A 320 -64.11 40.06 -16.05
C PHE A 320 -65.65 40.03 -16.11
N LYS A 321 -66.26 39.65 -17.25
CA LYS A 321 -67.72 39.69 -17.49
C LYS A 321 -68.29 38.31 -17.90
N VAL A 322 -69.51 37.99 -17.45
CA VAL A 322 -70.21 36.71 -17.67
C VAL A 322 -71.45 36.87 -18.59
N LEU A 323 -71.63 36.01 -19.63
CA LEU A 323 -72.71 36.05 -20.66
C LEU A 323 -73.79 34.93 -20.52
N GLU A 324 -74.97 35.02 -21.17
CA GLU A 324 -76.06 33.99 -21.18
C GLU A 324 -76.08 33.12 -22.48
N VAL A 325 -76.50 31.82 -22.47
CA VAL A 325 -76.36 30.88 -23.64
C VAL A 325 -77.32 29.64 -23.73
N HIS A 326 -77.36 28.93 -24.90
CA HIS A 326 -78.10 27.66 -25.27
C HIS A 326 -77.18 26.46 -25.68
N PRO A 327 -77.65 25.18 -25.76
CA PRO A 327 -76.80 24.02 -26.07
C PRO A 327 -76.24 23.95 -27.51
N HIS A 328 -74.95 23.66 -27.69
CA HIS A 328 -74.31 23.63 -29.02
C HIS A 328 -72.99 22.82 -29.07
N LEU A 329 -72.50 22.51 -30.28
CA LEU A 329 -71.16 21.97 -30.52
C LEU A 329 -70.13 23.09 -30.26
N LYS A 330 -69.26 22.87 -29.29
CA LYS A 330 -68.19 23.81 -28.93
C LYS A 330 -66.96 23.63 -29.82
N ASP A 331 -66.55 22.38 -30.04
CA ASP A 331 -65.38 22.05 -30.85
C ASP A 331 -65.40 20.61 -31.36
N VAL A 332 -64.72 20.36 -32.49
CA VAL A 332 -64.47 19.03 -33.03
C VAL A 332 -63.00 18.93 -33.45
N GLU A 333 -62.23 18.22 -32.65
CA GLU A 333 -60.81 17.98 -32.87
C GLU A 333 -60.58 16.59 -33.46
N TYR A 334 -59.63 16.47 -34.39
CA TYR A 334 -59.20 15.19 -34.97
C TYR A 334 -57.70 15.23 -35.27
N GLY A 335 -57.06 14.06 -35.21
CA GLY A 335 -55.62 13.91 -35.47
C GLY A 335 -55.26 13.98 -36.97
N LYS A 336 -53.98 13.80 -37.29
CA LYS A 336 -53.53 13.66 -38.68
C LYS A 336 -54.19 12.42 -39.31
N PRO A 337 -54.91 12.54 -40.44
CA PRO A 337 -55.58 11.41 -41.08
C PRO A 337 -54.59 10.58 -41.89
N VAL A 338 -54.43 9.31 -41.51
CA VAL A 338 -53.55 8.35 -42.18
C VAL A 338 -54.33 7.08 -42.50
N GLU A 339 -54.07 6.51 -43.66
CA GLU A 339 -54.76 5.33 -44.16
C GLU A 339 -54.80 4.20 -43.12
N ASN A 340 -55.94 3.51 -43.00
CA ASN A 340 -56.14 2.34 -42.14
C ASN A 340 -55.92 2.56 -40.62
N HIS A 341 -55.53 3.76 -40.19
CA HIS A 341 -55.43 4.13 -38.78
C HIS A 341 -56.72 4.82 -38.32
N PRO A 342 -57.39 4.33 -37.26
CA PRO A 342 -58.67 4.89 -36.81
C PRO A 342 -58.57 6.39 -36.47
N LEU A 343 -59.33 7.22 -37.18
CA LEU A 343 -59.38 8.66 -36.92
C LEU A 343 -60.50 8.96 -35.92
N ARG A 344 -60.11 9.38 -34.73
CA ARG A 344 -61.05 9.79 -33.67
C ARG A 344 -61.38 11.27 -33.81
N PHE A 345 -62.67 11.57 -33.85
CA PHE A 345 -63.22 12.91 -33.73
C PHE A 345 -63.65 13.11 -32.28
N ASN A 346 -62.89 13.92 -31.55
CA ASN A 346 -63.23 14.34 -30.19
C ASN A 346 -64.17 15.52 -30.29
N ILE A 347 -65.41 15.29 -29.89
CA ILE A 347 -66.48 16.26 -30.03
C ILE A 347 -66.81 16.80 -28.65
N THR A 348 -66.65 18.11 -28.49
CA THR A 348 -67.05 18.81 -27.28
C THR A 348 -68.36 19.50 -27.54
N ALA A 349 -69.38 19.15 -26.75
CA ALA A 349 -70.67 19.83 -26.75
C ALA A 349 -70.93 20.42 -25.37
N GLU A 350 -71.63 21.56 -25.31
CA GLU A 350 -71.93 22.24 -24.06
C GLU A 350 -73.43 22.50 -23.91
N ASN A 351 -73.94 22.36 -22.69
CA ASN A 351 -75.29 22.73 -22.29
C ASN A 351 -75.27 23.81 -21.18
N PRO A 352 -75.37 25.08 -21.58
CA PRO A 352 -75.29 26.23 -20.69
C PRO A 352 -76.63 26.57 -20.00
N THR A 353 -77.68 25.74 -20.11
CA THR A 353 -79.02 26.05 -19.55
C THR A 353 -79.26 25.48 -18.14
N GLY A 354 -78.29 24.74 -17.59
CA GLY A 354 -78.35 24.22 -16.22
C GLY A 354 -79.25 23.00 -16.00
N SER A 355 -80.14 22.67 -16.93
CA SER A 355 -81.00 21.48 -16.88
C SER A 355 -80.50 20.41 -17.83
N LYS A 356 -80.57 19.12 -17.45
CA LYS A 356 -80.11 18.01 -18.32
C LYS A 356 -80.90 17.98 -19.64
N VAL A 357 -80.20 17.93 -20.77
CA VAL A 357 -80.80 17.84 -22.12
C VAL A 357 -80.25 16.62 -22.85
N ASN A 358 -81.09 15.83 -23.51
CA ASN A 358 -80.63 14.65 -24.26
C ASN A 358 -80.13 15.07 -25.65
N VAL A 359 -79.03 14.47 -26.11
CA VAL A 359 -78.42 14.77 -27.40
C VAL A 359 -78.09 13.51 -28.20
N LYS A 360 -78.12 13.66 -29.52
CA LYS A 360 -77.67 12.64 -30.47
C LYS A 360 -76.61 13.24 -31.38
N LEU A 361 -75.54 12.49 -31.64
CA LEU A 361 -74.45 12.91 -32.53
C LEU A 361 -74.27 11.93 -33.68
N LYS A 362 -74.05 12.45 -34.88
CA LYS A 362 -73.79 11.65 -36.10
C LYS A 362 -72.51 12.13 -36.76
N LEU A 363 -71.63 11.19 -37.14
CA LEU A 363 -70.45 11.44 -37.97
C LEU A 363 -70.77 10.96 -39.39
N LEU A 364 -70.72 11.87 -40.34
CA LEU A 364 -70.89 11.57 -41.76
C LEU A 364 -69.58 11.84 -42.49
N VAL A 365 -69.19 10.94 -43.39
CA VAL A 365 -68.06 11.09 -44.31
C VAL A 365 -68.62 10.98 -45.72
N ASP A 366 -68.41 12.01 -46.55
CA ASP A 366 -68.97 12.15 -47.89
C ASP A 366 -70.50 11.95 -47.96
N GLY A 367 -71.19 12.34 -46.88
CA GLY A 367 -72.63 12.22 -46.74
C GLY A 367 -73.12 10.87 -46.22
N GLU A 368 -72.26 9.86 -46.11
CA GLU A 368 -72.60 8.57 -45.51
C GLU A 368 -72.30 8.56 -44.01
N LYS A 369 -73.23 8.03 -43.21
CA LYS A 369 -73.05 7.92 -41.75
C LYS A 369 -72.05 6.82 -41.43
N VAL A 370 -70.88 7.18 -40.91
CA VAL A 370 -69.81 6.23 -40.54
C VAL A 370 -69.81 5.87 -39.05
N ASP A 371 -70.35 6.74 -38.20
CA ASP A 371 -70.51 6.48 -36.76
C ASP A 371 -71.67 7.29 -36.18
N GLU A 372 -72.25 6.82 -35.08
CA GLU A 372 -73.39 7.47 -34.42
C GLU A 372 -73.40 7.23 -32.91
N PHE A 373 -73.73 8.27 -32.16
CA PHE A 373 -73.92 8.22 -30.72
C PHE A 373 -75.34 8.65 -30.35
N THR A 374 -76.18 7.70 -29.91
CA THR A 374 -77.64 7.91 -29.76
C THR A 374 -78.12 8.15 -28.32
N ASN A 375 -77.27 7.91 -27.32
CA ASN A 375 -77.62 7.98 -25.90
C ASN A 375 -76.81 9.06 -25.17
N GLY A 376 -76.63 10.21 -25.81
CA GLY A 376 -75.97 11.35 -25.21
C GLY A 376 -76.91 12.13 -24.31
N PHE A 377 -76.35 12.67 -23.25
CA PHE A 377 -76.95 13.74 -22.50
C PHE A 377 -75.90 14.81 -22.29
N LEU A 378 -76.36 16.05 -22.24
CA LEU A 378 -75.57 17.18 -21.77
C LEU A 378 -76.06 17.54 -20.38
N TYR A 379 -75.23 17.37 -19.36
CA TYR A 379 -75.56 17.78 -18.00
C TYR A 379 -75.56 19.30 -17.86
N GLY A 380 -76.21 19.77 -16.79
CA GLY A 380 -76.25 21.19 -16.45
C GLY A 380 -74.86 21.75 -16.11
N TYR A 381 -74.88 23.02 -15.71
CA TYR A 381 -73.75 23.95 -15.71
C TYR A 381 -72.34 23.43 -15.39
N GLY A 382 -71.44 23.55 -16.37
CA GLY A 382 -69.98 23.43 -16.20
C GLY A 382 -69.38 22.06 -16.51
N GLU A 383 -70.18 21.10 -16.99
CA GLU A 383 -69.69 19.82 -17.52
C GLU A 383 -69.67 19.86 -19.05
N TYR A 384 -68.48 19.69 -19.63
CA TYR A 384 -68.34 19.43 -21.07
C TYR A 384 -68.49 17.93 -21.28
N ASP A 385 -69.61 17.53 -21.89
CA ASP A 385 -69.78 16.14 -22.27
C ASP A 385 -68.99 15.89 -23.56
N LYS A 386 -67.94 15.09 -23.41
CA LYS A 386 -67.07 14.71 -24.52
C LYS A 386 -67.63 13.46 -25.16
N PHE A 387 -67.95 13.59 -26.43
CA PHE A 387 -68.29 12.46 -27.29
C PHE A 387 -67.08 12.12 -28.14
N TYR A 388 -67.00 10.87 -28.54
CA TYR A 388 -66.07 10.49 -29.59
C TYR A 388 -66.82 9.71 -30.64
N LEU A 389 -66.56 10.08 -31.89
CA LEU A 389 -66.97 9.31 -33.06
C LEU A 389 -65.70 8.89 -33.79
N VAL A 390 -65.69 7.68 -34.33
CA VAL A 390 -64.49 7.07 -34.90
C VAL A 390 -64.74 6.72 -36.35
N TRP A 391 -63.91 7.28 -37.23
CA TRP A 391 -63.77 6.75 -38.57
C TRP A 391 -62.72 5.63 -38.56
N LYS A 392 -63.18 4.38 -38.51
CA LYS A 392 -62.33 3.21 -38.17
C LYS A 392 -61.27 2.86 -39.19
N ARG A 393 -61.53 3.08 -40.48
CA ARG A 393 -60.63 2.76 -41.59
C ARG A 393 -60.71 3.86 -42.64
N PRO A 394 -59.96 4.95 -42.45
CA PRO A 394 -59.88 6.02 -43.45
C PRO A 394 -59.19 5.50 -44.71
N GLU A 395 -59.79 5.78 -45.87
CA GLU A 395 -59.22 5.47 -47.18
C GLU A 395 -58.42 6.69 -47.69
N VAL A 396 -57.39 6.46 -48.52
CA VAL A 396 -56.56 7.54 -49.07
C VAL A 396 -57.39 8.44 -49.98
N GLY A 397 -57.33 9.75 -49.76
CA GLY A 397 -58.02 10.74 -50.58
C GLY A 397 -58.64 11.90 -49.81
N TYR A 398 -59.36 12.77 -50.52
CA TYR A 398 -60.11 13.87 -49.91
C TYR A 398 -61.54 13.44 -49.57
N HIS A 399 -61.94 13.67 -48.33
CA HIS A 399 -63.25 13.32 -47.79
C HIS A 399 -63.89 14.52 -47.08
N THR A 400 -65.20 14.70 -47.20
CA THR A 400 -65.97 15.73 -46.50
C THR A 400 -66.55 15.15 -45.22
N VAL A 401 -66.11 15.63 -44.06
CA VAL A 401 -66.55 15.11 -42.77
C VAL A 401 -67.49 16.09 -42.08
N THR A 402 -68.66 15.60 -41.66
CA THR A 402 -69.68 16.37 -40.94
C THR A 402 -70.00 15.74 -39.59
N VAL A 403 -70.04 16.54 -38.54
CA VAL A 403 -70.61 16.20 -37.24
C VAL A 403 -71.91 16.97 -37.04
N VAL A 404 -73.00 16.26 -36.74
CA VAL A 404 -74.31 16.88 -36.45
C VAL A 404 -74.73 16.50 -35.03
N MET A 405 -75.11 17.51 -34.24
CA MET A 405 -75.73 17.34 -32.92
C MET A 405 -77.19 17.81 -32.95
N GLU A 406 -78.08 16.95 -32.46
CA GLU A 406 -79.50 17.22 -32.27
C GLU A 406 -79.83 17.17 -30.78
N SER A 407 -80.49 18.20 -30.27
CA SER A 407 -80.82 18.35 -28.85
C SER A 407 -82.32 18.24 -28.58
N SER A 408 -82.70 17.70 -27.42
CA SER A 408 -84.10 17.48 -27.06
C SER A 408 -84.89 18.77 -26.75
N ASP A 409 -84.21 19.92 -26.60
CA ASP A 409 -84.82 21.24 -26.51
C ASP A 409 -85.17 21.86 -27.89
N GLY A 410 -84.92 21.11 -28.97
CA GLY A 410 -85.19 21.52 -30.34
C GLY A 410 -84.04 22.26 -31.02
N SER A 411 -82.94 22.53 -30.30
CA SER A 411 -81.75 23.13 -30.89
C SER A 411 -80.94 22.09 -31.71
N THR A 412 -80.28 22.56 -32.78
CA THR A 412 -79.37 21.74 -33.60
C THR A 412 -78.07 22.49 -33.81
N SER A 413 -76.97 21.76 -33.89
CA SER A 413 -75.63 22.32 -34.08
C SER A 413 -74.82 21.44 -35.03
N ARG A 414 -74.05 22.04 -35.94
CA ARG A 414 -73.36 21.36 -37.04
C ARG A 414 -71.92 21.84 -37.19
N TRP A 415 -71.01 20.91 -37.43
CA TRP A 415 -69.62 21.15 -37.80
C TRP A 415 -69.29 20.37 -39.09
N GLU A 416 -68.60 20.99 -40.05
CA GLU A 416 -68.21 20.37 -41.32
C GLU A 416 -66.80 20.79 -41.71
N LYS A 417 -66.00 19.84 -42.23
CA LYS A 417 -64.66 20.11 -42.74
C LYS A 417 -64.24 19.12 -43.82
N ARG A 418 -63.52 19.58 -44.84
CA ARG A 418 -62.87 18.72 -45.84
C ARG A 418 -61.50 18.30 -45.34
N ILE A 419 -61.23 17.00 -45.36
CA ILE A 419 -60.06 16.34 -44.76
C ILE A 419 -59.36 15.50 -45.83
N TYR A 420 -58.02 15.50 -45.86
CA TYR A 420 -57.23 14.62 -46.73
C TYR A 420 -56.60 13.50 -45.89
N VAL A 421 -56.79 12.26 -46.30
CA VAL A 421 -56.13 11.06 -45.74
C VAL A 421 -54.96 10.69 -46.62
N LYS A 422 -53.76 10.67 -46.03
CA LYS A 422 -52.52 10.29 -46.73
C LYS A 422 -52.21 8.78 -46.57
N PRO A 423 -51.48 8.17 -47.52
CA PRO A 423 -50.89 6.83 -47.33
C PRO A 423 -49.86 6.81 -46.18
N ASN A 424 -49.51 5.61 -45.69
CA ASN A 424 -48.44 5.42 -44.69
C ASN A 424 -47.25 4.64 -45.28
N SER A 425 -46.05 5.22 -45.24
CA SER A 425 -44.82 4.65 -45.79
C SER A 425 -43.84 4.24 -44.67
N PRO A 426 -43.01 3.20 -44.87
CA PRO A 426 -42.05 2.81 -43.85
C PRO A 426 -40.90 3.83 -43.74
N PRO A 427 -40.50 4.22 -42.52
CA PRO A 427 -39.36 5.09 -42.31
C PRO A 427 -38.04 4.37 -42.61
N ALA A 428 -36.97 5.13 -42.84
CA ALA A 428 -35.63 4.62 -43.09
C ALA A 428 -34.57 5.41 -42.31
N ILE A 429 -33.51 4.72 -41.86
CA ILE A 429 -32.28 5.37 -41.42
C ILE A 429 -31.45 5.66 -42.67
N VAL A 430 -31.06 6.91 -42.85
CA VAL A 430 -30.20 7.33 -43.97
C VAL A 430 -28.75 7.50 -43.56
N ASP A 431 -28.51 7.72 -42.28
CA ASP A 431 -27.17 7.90 -41.74
C ASP A 431 -27.10 7.46 -40.27
N LEU A 432 -26.03 6.76 -39.91
CA LEU A 432 -25.71 6.31 -38.57
C LEU A 432 -24.21 6.54 -38.35
N GLU A 433 -23.85 7.70 -37.82
CA GLU A 433 -22.44 8.05 -37.59
C GLU A 433 -22.04 7.64 -36.17
N LEU A 434 -21.03 6.77 -36.09
CA LEU A 434 -20.42 6.36 -34.84
C LEU A 434 -18.92 6.76 -34.84
N PRO A 435 -18.34 7.08 -33.68
CA PRO A 435 -16.90 7.25 -33.56
C PRO A 435 -16.16 5.95 -33.88
N GLN A 436 -14.93 6.04 -34.41
CA GLN A 436 -14.12 4.85 -34.74
C GLN A 436 -13.83 3.96 -33.53
N TRP A 437 -13.67 4.57 -32.36
CA TRP A 437 -13.48 3.90 -31.08
C TRP A 437 -14.00 4.79 -29.95
N VAL A 438 -14.27 4.21 -28.77
CA VAL A 438 -14.71 4.93 -27.56
C VAL A 438 -13.92 4.46 -26.34
N TYR A 439 -13.61 5.37 -25.40
CA TYR A 439 -13.00 4.98 -24.12
C TYR A 439 -14.06 4.45 -23.16
N ALA A 440 -13.71 3.39 -22.42
CA ALA A 440 -14.55 2.91 -21.34
C ALA A 440 -14.69 3.98 -20.24
N GLY A 441 -15.88 4.15 -19.70
CA GLY A 441 -16.17 5.16 -18.69
C GLY A 441 -16.36 6.59 -19.22
N GLU A 442 -16.03 6.88 -20.48
CA GLU A 442 -16.24 8.20 -21.09
C GLU A 442 -17.56 8.28 -21.88
N GLU A 443 -18.31 9.37 -21.71
CA GLU A 443 -19.47 9.65 -22.54
C GLU A 443 -19.05 10.01 -23.96
N SER A 444 -19.30 9.09 -24.89
CA SER A 444 -19.20 9.36 -26.33
C SER A 444 -20.59 9.54 -26.93
N ASN A 445 -20.68 10.11 -28.14
CA ASN A 445 -21.96 10.31 -28.82
C ASN A 445 -21.93 9.71 -30.23
N GLY A 446 -22.98 8.97 -30.58
CA GLY A 446 -23.33 8.62 -31.95
C GLY A 446 -24.38 9.60 -32.49
N SER A 447 -24.56 9.63 -33.81
CA SER A 447 -25.60 10.40 -34.47
C SER A 447 -26.45 9.49 -35.36
N VAL A 448 -27.76 9.72 -35.40
CA VAL A 448 -28.67 9.03 -36.32
C VAL A 448 -29.50 10.05 -37.07
N THR A 449 -29.65 9.84 -38.38
CA THR A 449 -30.53 10.61 -39.24
C THR A 449 -31.56 9.69 -39.86
N VAL A 450 -32.83 10.05 -39.71
CA VAL A 450 -33.97 9.29 -40.23
C VAL A 450 -34.67 10.07 -41.33
N VAL A 451 -35.24 9.36 -42.29
CA VAL A 451 -36.19 9.92 -43.25
C VAL A 451 -37.46 9.10 -43.23
N ASP A 452 -38.57 9.80 -43.34
CA ASP A 452 -39.86 9.22 -43.66
C ASP A 452 -40.46 9.98 -44.84
N GLY A 453 -41.03 9.23 -45.80
CA GLY A 453 -41.56 9.76 -47.06
C GLY A 453 -42.80 10.63 -46.86
N ASP A 454 -43.52 10.42 -45.75
CA ASP A 454 -44.79 11.09 -45.45
C ASP A 454 -44.65 12.18 -44.38
N GLY A 455 -43.42 12.41 -43.89
CA GLY A 455 -43.07 13.45 -42.92
C GLY A 455 -43.54 13.13 -41.49
N ASP A 456 -43.76 11.86 -41.19
CA ASP A 456 -44.15 11.41 -39.86
C ASP A 456 -42.99 11.47 -38.87
N ARG A 457 -43.35 11.58 -37.58
CA ARG A 457 -42.34 11.46 -36.53
C ARG A 457 -41.88 10.02 -36.46
N VAL A 458 -40.58 9.83 -36.33
CA VAL A 458 -39.94 8.52 -36.25
C VAL A 458 -39.35 8.35 -34.85
N ASN A 459 -39.65 7.23 -34.20
CA ASN A 459 -38.90 6.77 -33.04
C ASN A 459 -37.80 5.82 -33.53
N VAL A 460 -36.62 5.89 -32.93
CA VAL A 460 -35.52 4.96 -33.23
C VAL A 460 -35.21 4.17 -31.97
N TYR A 461 -35.40 2.86 -32.06
CA TYR A 461 -34.97 1.93 -31.03
C TYR A 461 -33.50 1.60 -31.26
N VAL A 462 -32.64 1.98 -30.31
CA VAL A 462 -31.19 1.74 -30.35
C VAL A 462 -30.85 0.64 -29.37
N LYS A 463 -30.24 -0.43 -29.87
CA LYS A 463 -29.83 -1.59 -29.10
C LYS A 463 -28.33 -1.78 -29.21
N ILE A 464 -27.63 -1.74 -28.08
CA ILE A 464 -26.25 -2.19 -27.98
C ILE A 464 -26.30 -3.67 -27.60
N ILE A 465 -26.00 -4.53 -28.57
CA ILE A 465 -26.22 -5.98 -28.45
C ILE A 465 -25.40 -6.53 -27.26
N GLY A 466 -26.08 -7.23 -26.35
CA GLY A 466 -25.46 -7.84 -25.16
C GLY A 466 -25.23 -6.90 -23.97
N ARG A 467 -25.60 -5.61 -24.06
CA ARG A 467 -25.33 -4.62 -22.99
C ARG A 467 -26.58 -3.88 -22.52
N TYR A 468 -27.12 -2.96 -23.32
CA TYR A 468 -28.33 -2.19 -22.99
C TYR A 468 -29.03 -1.65 -24.24
N SER A 469 -30.24 -1.14 -24.07
CA SER A 469 -31.06 -0.57 -25.14
C SER A 469 -31.83 0.65 -24.65
N PHE A 470 -32.07 1.60 -25.55
CA PHE A 470 -32.90 2.77 -25.28
C PHE A 470 -33.62 3.22 -26.55
N GLU A 471 -34.55 4.17 -26.41
CA GLU A 471 -35.36 4.65 -27.53
C GLU A 471 -35.28 6.18 -27.63
N LEU A 472 -35.03 6.65 -28.84
CA LEU A 472 -35.10 8.06 -29.21
C LEU A 472 -36.49 8.36 -29.78
N TRP A 473 -37.20 9.30 -29.17
CA TRP A 473 -38.61 9.55 -29.47
C TRP A 473 -38.82 10.82 -30.29
N GLY A 474 -39.72 10.73 -31.27
CA GLY A 474 -40.31 11.89 -31.94
C GLY A 474 -39.37 12.63 -32.89
N LEU A 475 -38.45 11.93 -33.55
CA LEU A 475 -37.47 12.49 -34.48
C LEU A 475 -38.18 12.98 -35.75
N ALA A 476 -37.85 14.19 -36.21
CA ALA A 476 -38.37 14.70 -37.46
C ALA A 476 -37.58 14.14 -38.66
N SER A 477 -38.27 13.92 -39.78
CA SER A 477 -37.64 13.50 -41.04
C SER A 477 -36.54 14.49 -41.46
N GLY A 478 -35.34 13.97 -41.71
CA GLY A 478 -34.13 14.73 -42.05
C GLY A 478 -33.36 15.33 -40.87
N GLU A 479 -33.80 15.13 -39.63
CA GLU A 479 -33.13 15.67 -38.44
C GLU A 479 -32.06 14.72 -37.91
N THR A 480 -30.82 15.20 -37.80
CA THR A 480 -29.73 14.47 -37.13
C THR A 480 -29.87 14.61 -35.63
N ARG A 481 -29.87 13.48 -34.93
CA ARG A 481 -30.04 13.43 -33.48
C ARG A 481 -28.91 12.65 -32.84
N LYS A 482 -28.25 13.30 -31.87
CA LYS A 482 -27.18 12.70 -31.09
C LYS A 482 -27.76 11.80 -30.00
N PHE A 483 -27.07 10.70 -29.73
CA PHE A 483 -27.39 9.82 -28.62
C PHE A 483 -26.11 9.36 -27.92
N PRO A 484 -26.19 9.14 -26.59
CA PRO A 484 -25.03 8.70 -25.84
C PRO A 484 -24.65 7.27 -26.20
N LEU A 485 -23.36 7.05 -26.34
CA LEU A 485 -22.70 5.76 -26.31
C LEU A 485 -22.06 5.65 -24.93
N ALA A 486 -22.83 5.19 -23.94
CA ALA A 486 -22.32 4.93 -22.59
C ALA A 486 -21.77 3.49 -22.52
N PRO A 487 -20.46 3.24 -22.49
CA PRO A 487 -19.94 1.89 -22.31
C PRO A 487 -20.11 1.43 -20.85
N ILE A 488 -20.49 0.16 -20.68
CA ILE A 488 -20.50 -0.54 -19.37
C ILE A 488 -19.15 -1.26 -19.18
N TYR A 489 -18.58 -1.21 -17.99
CA TYR A 489 -17.33 -1.89 -17.62
C TYR A 489 -17.37 -3.40 -17.89
N ASN A 490 -16.36 -3.92 -18.59
CA ASN A 490 -16.08 -5.34 -18.70
C ASN A 490 -14.62 -5.60 -18.31
N ARG A 491 -14.37 -6.68 -17.55
CA ARG A 491 -13.14 -6.86 -16.74
C ARG A 491 -11.98 -7.60 -17.43
N THR A 492 -12.06 -7.92 -18.73
CA THR A 492 -11.22 -8.99 -19.30
C THR A 492 -10.46 -8.67 -20.58
N ASN A 493 -10.59 -7.47 -21.17
CA ASN A 493 -9.80 -7.13 -22.36
C ASN A 493 -9.65 -5.62 -22.58
N CYS A 494 -8.45 -5.16 -22.91
CA CYS A 494 -8.14 -3.76 -23.23
C CYS A 494 -8.84 -3.24 -24.52
N ARG A 495 -9.40 -4.16 -25.32
CA ARG A 495 -10.18 -3.86 -26.53
C ARG A 495 -11.37 -4.82 -26.66
N GLU A 496 -12.56 -4.27 -26.86
CA GLU A 496 -13.78 -5.05 -27.12
C GLU A 496 -14.57 -4.45 -28.29
N GLU A 497 -15.13 -5.30 -29.15
CA GLU A 497 -16.05 -4.86 -30.21
C GLU A 497 -17.49 -4.85 -29.70
N ILE A 498 -18.18 -3.71 -29.84
CA ILE A 498 -19.61 -3.59 -29.53
C ILE A 498 -20.41 -3.34 -30.80
N THR A 499 -21.54 -4.03 -30.93
CA THR A 499 -22.45 -3.87 -32.07
C THR A 499 -23.64 -3.01 -31.67
N VAL A 500 -23.88 -1.94 -32.45
CA VAL A 500 -25.01 -1.02 -32.32
C VAL A 500 -26.02 -1.32 -33.43
N GLU A 501 -27.25 -1.64 -33.05
CA GLU A 501 -28.37 -1.85 -33.96
C GLU A 501 -29.41 -0.73 -33.74
N ALA A 502 -29.76 0.00 -34.81
CA ALA A 502 -30.76 1.04 -34.80
C ALA A 502 -31.96 0.66 -35.68
N THR A 503 -33.17 0.73 -35.14
CA THR A 503 -34.42 0.37 -35.85
C THR A 503 -35.41 1.55 -35.85
N PRO A 504 -35.79 2.10 -37.01
CA PRO A 504 -36.77 3.19 -37.08
C PRO A 504 -38.20 2.66 -37.09
N ILE A 505 -39.10 3.35 -36.38
CA ILE A 505 -40.53 3.06 -36.28
C ILE A 505 -41.29 4.37 -36.39
N ASP A 506 -42.28 4.48 -37.27
CA ASP A 506 -43.08 5.71 -37.38
C ASP A 506 -44.02 5.89 -36.16
N GLU A 507 -44.65 7.06 -36.06
CA GLU A 507 -45.60 7.38 -34.98
C GLU A 507 -46.87 6.49 -34.98
N TYR A 508 -47.08 5.69 -36.03
CA TYR A 508 -48.22 4.81 -36.24
C TYR A 508 -47.90 3.31 -36.08
N GLY A 509 -46.63 2.96 -35.83
CA GLY A 509 -46.14 1.61 -35.56
C GLY A 509 -45.57 0.84 -36.76
N LEU A 510 -45.42 1.45 -37.94
CA LEU A 510 -44.79 0.84 -39.10
C LEU A 510 -43.26 0.83 -38.94
N LYS A 511 -42.66 -0.36 -38.99
CA LYS A 511 -41.23 -0.55 -38.80
C LYS A 511 -40.47 -0.45 -40.11
N GLY A 512 -39.41 0.35 -40.12
CA GLY A 512 -38.41 0.34 -41.18
C GLY A 512 -37.37 -0.77 -41.02
N LYS A 513 -36.41 -0.83 -41.95
CA LYS A 513 -35.30 -1.80 -41.88
C LYS A 513 -34.26 -1.35 -40.81
N PRO A 514 -33.73 -2.28 -39.99
CA PRO A 514 -32.67 -1.96 -39.05
C PRO A 514 -31.33 -1.74 -39.76
N VAL A 515 -30.46 -0.92 -39.16
CA VAL A 515 -29.06 -0.69 -39.55
C VAL A 515 -28.16 -1.10 -38.40
N THR A 516 -27.02 -1.75 -38.70
CA THR A 516 -26.11 -2.30 -37.71
C THR A 516 -24.67 -1.90 -38.02
N GLU A 517 -23.94 -1.40 -37.01
CA GLU A 517 -22.53 -1.01 -37.10
C GLU A 517 -21.75 -1.48 -35.87
N THR A 518 -20.45 -1.73 -36.01
CA THR A 518 -19.56 -2.21 -34.93
C THR A 518 -18.47 -1.17 -34.61
N ILE A 519 -18.23 -0.90 -33.33
CA ILE A 519 -17.18 0.02 -32.86
C ILE A 519 -16.32 -0.62 -31.76
N THR A 520 -15.07 -0.17 -31.62
CA THR A 520 -14.13 -0.69 -30.62
C THR A 520 -14.18 0.15 -29.32
N VAL A 521 -14.27 -0.50 -28.16
CA VAL A 521 -14.13 0.12 -26.83
C VAL A 521 -12.69 -0.10 -26.33
N ILE A 522 -12.02 0.96 -25.86
CA ILE A 522 -10.66 0.94 -25.29
C ILE A 522 -10.75 1.22 -23.78
N THR A 523 -10.15 0.40 -22.92
CA THR A 523 -10.24 0.52 -21.45
C THR A 523 -8.93 0.98 -20.79
N ASP A 524 -8.10 1.71 -21.52
CA ASP A 524 -6.80 2.27 -21.11
C ASP A 524 -6.94 3.80 -21.22
N SER A 525 -7.32 4.42 -20.11
CA SER A 525 -7.84 5.78 -20.05
C SER A 525 -6.75 6.83 -20.14
N ASP A 526 -5.58 6.57 -19.59
CA ASP A 526 -4.43 7.45 -19.64
C ASP A 526 -3.52 7.18 -20.85
N LYS A 527 -3.58 5.98 -21.46
CA LYS A 527 -2.80 5.53 -22.61
C LYS A 527 -1.35 5.27 -22.28
N ASP A 528 -1.09 4.68 -21.13
CA ASP A 528 0.24 4.31 -20.68
C ASP A 528 0.60 2.89 -21.16
N GLY A 529 -0.38 1.99 -21.32
CA GLY A 529 -0.20 0.61 -21.76
C GLY A 529 -0.84 -0.43 -20.84
N TRP A 530 -1.34 -0.03 -19.67
CA TRP A 530 -2.18 -0.86 -18.80
C TRP A 530 -3.66 -0.56 -19.02
N CYS A 531 -4.51 -1.56 -18.75
CA CYS A 531 -5.95 -1.31 -18.75
C CYS A 531 -6.33 -0.72 -17.38
N ASN A 532 -7.35 0.13 -17.31
CA ASN A 532 -7.86 0.71 -16.06
C ASN A 532 -8.14 -0.32 -14.96
N THR A 533 -8.53 -1.55 -15.32
CA THR A 533 -8.76 -2.62 -14.33
C THR A 533 -7.46 -3.17 -13.75
N LEU A 534 -6.40 -3.23 -14.55
CA LEU A 534 -5.08 -3.63 -14.11
C LEU A 534 -4.48 -2.54 -13.23
N GLU A 535 -4.60 -1.27 -13.63
CA GLU A 535 -4.17 -0.13 -12.81
C GLU A 535 -4.89 -0.10 -11.45
N LEU A 536 -6.22 -0.29 -11.42
CA LEU A 536 -6.97 -0.43 -10.17
C LEU A 536 -6.56 -1.63 -9.31
N GLU A 537 -6.11 -2.72 -9.93
CA GLU A 537 -5.59 -3.90 -9.22
C GLU A 537 -4.20 -3.64 -8.64
N TYR A 538 -3.38 -2.89 -9.37
CA TYR A 538 -2.04 -2.45 -8.97
C TYR A 538 -2.08 -1.19 -8.09
N GLY A 539 -3.26 -0.63 -7.79
CA GLY A 539 -3.42 0.57 -6.97
C GLY A 539 -3.01 1.87 -7.67
N THR A 540 -2.63 1.80 -8.95
CA THR A 540 -2.26 2.95 -9.77
C THR A 540 -3.49 3.69 -10.29
N ASN A 541 -3.31 4.93 -10.73
CA ASN A 541 -4.40 5.81 -11.13
C ASN A 541 -4.72 5.62 -12.62
N PRO A 542 -5.90 5.09 -12.99
CA PRO A 542 -6.29 4.86 -14.40
C PRO A 542 -6.31 6.08 -15.33
N HIS A 543 -6.07 7.26 -14.75
CA HIS A 543 -6.07 8.54 -15.44
C HIS A 543 -4.70 9.24 -15.38
N SER A 544 -3.67 8.59 -14.85
CA SER A 544 -2.31 9.12 -14.75
C SER A 544 -1.31 8.10 -15.24
N LYS A 545 -0.63 8.44 -16.35
CA LYS A 545 0.39 7.55 -16.94
C LYS A 545 1.52 7.19 -16.00
N ASP A 546 1.71 7.99 -14.96
CA ASP A 546 2.82 8.05 -14.03
C ASP A 546 2.14 8.47 -12.72
N THR A 547 1.82 7.50 -11.88
CA THR A 547 0.92 7.68 -10.74
C THR A 547 1.61 8.39 -9.58
N ASP A 548 2.89 8.14 -9.35
CA ASP A 548 3.66 8.76 -8.27
C ASP A 548 4.49 9.98 -8.71
N GLY A 549 4.59 10.21 -10.02
CA GLY A 549 5.14 11.43 -10.61
C GLY A 549 6.66 11.46 -10.68
N ASP A 550 7.31 10.30 -10.71
CA ASP A 550 8.77 10.15 -10.74
C ASP A 550 9.36 10.35 -12.17
N GLY A 551 8.51 10.28 -13.19
CA GLY A 551 8.84 10.45 -14.60
C GLY A 551 8.84 9.16 -15.44
N VAL A 552 8.49 8.01 -14.86
CA VAL A 552 8.33 6.71 -15.53
C VAL A 552 6.85 6.35 -15.59
N ILE A 553 6.44 5.67 -16.67
CA ILE A 553 5.02 5.32 -16.82
C ILE A 553 4.70 4.04 -16.06
N ASP A 554 3.51 3.95 -15.46
CA ASP A 554 3.10 2.86 -14.56
C ASP A 554 3.38 1.48 -15.16
N SER A 555 3.06 1.31 -16.43
CA SER A 555 3.28 0.08 -17.19
C SER A 555 4.74 -0.34 -17.43
N LYS A 556 5.69 0.51 -17.06
CA LYS A 556 7.14 0.30 -17.16
C LYS A 556 7.88 0.54 -15.84
N ASP A 557 7.16 0.98 -14.83
CA ASP A 557 7.71 1.26 -13.52
C ASP A 557 7.71 -0.03 -12.67
N VAL A 558 8.79 -0.26 -11.94
CA VAL A 558 8.91 -1.38 -11.00
C VAL A 558 8.40 -0.97 -9.61
N ASP A 559 7.98 0.27 -9.36
CA ASP A 559 7.16 0.68 -8.21
C ASP A 559 6.34 1.96 -8.50
N PRO A 560 5.25 1.88 -9.29
CA PRO A 560 4.51 3.03 -9.83
C PRO A 560 3.77 3.88 -8.77
N LEU A 561 3.96 3.56 -7.50
CA LEU A 561 3.27 4.20 -6.38
C LEU A 561 4.23 4.85 -5.38
N ARG A 562 5.54 4.53 -5.40
CA ARG A 562 6.43 4.79 -4.26
C ARG A 562 7.92 4.86 -4.65
N ASP A 563 8.59 5.86 -4.05
CA ASP A 563 10.05 5.97 -3.96
C ASP A 563 10.67 4.81 -3.14
N VAL A 564 11.31 3.88 -3.84
CA VAL A 564 11.96 2.68 -3.27
C VAL A 564 13.29 3.03 -2.59
N LYS A 565 13.45 2.57 -1.35
CA LYS A 565 14.68 2.71 -0.58
C LYS A 565 15.20 1.36 -0.14
N VAL A 566 16.44 1.06 -0.53
CA VAL A 566 17.16 -0.14 -0.10
C VAL A 566 17.84 0.14 1.25
N THR A 567 17.55 -0.67 2.25
CA THR A 567 18.26 -0.69 3.53
C THR A 567 19.12 -1.94 3.63
N VAL A 568 20.41 -1.75 3.85
CA VAL A 568 21.36 -2.83 4.12
C VAL A 568 21.65 -2.83 5.61
N TYR A 569 21.32 -3.94 6.28
CA TYR A 569 21.65 -4.23 7.67
C TYR A 569 22.90 -5.09 7.71
N ILE A 570 23.93 -4.66 8.43
CA ILE A 570 25.11 -5.47 8.71
C ILE A 570 24.86 -6.14 10.05
N LEU A 571 24.72 -7.46 10.03
CA LEU A 571 24.46 -8.27 11.21
C LEU A 571 25.75 -8.58 11.94
N ARG A 572 26.83 -8.83 11.20
CA ARG A 572 28.12 -9.25 11.71
C ARG A 572 29.23 -8.87 10.73
N ALA A 573 30.41 -8.57 11.25
CA ALA A 573 31.63 -8.38 10.48
C ALA A 573 32.83 -8.86 11.28
N ARG A 574 33.80 -9.49 10.61
CA ARG A 574 34.99 -10.09 11.25
C ARG A 574 36.21 -9.93 10.35
N ALA A 575 37.37 -9.68 10.96
CA ALA A 575 38.68 -9.88 10.33
C ALA A 575 39.12 -11.34 10.52
N LEU A 576 39.33 -12.07 9.43
CA LEU A 576 39.82 -13.45 9.45
C LEU A 576 41.34 -13.52 9.58
N ASP A 577 42.05 -12.45 9.23
CA ASP A 577 43.50 -12.32 9.36
C ASP A 577 43.91 -11.24 10.37
N ASP A 578 45.16 -11.30 10.85
CA ASP A 578 45.72 -10.24 11.72
C ASP A 578 45.94 -8.96 10.92
N VAL A 579 45.18 -7.92 11.26
CA VAL A 579 45.33 -6.57 10.69
C VAL A 579 46.18 -5.67 11.58
N ASP A 580 45.94 -5.67 12.90
CA ASP A 580 46.37 -4.56 13.78
C ASP A 580 46.97 -4.98 15.15
N SER A 581 47.08 -6.28 15.45
CA SER A 581 47.49 -6.76 16.80
C SER A 581 48.97 -6.50 17.16
N SER A 582 49.72 -5.81 16.29
CA SER A 582 51.18 -5.68 16.36
C SER A 582 51.68 -4.44 17.13
N ILE A 583 50.82 -3.53 17.58
CA ILE A 583 51.24 -2.27 18.24
C ILE A 583 50.80 -2.23 19.71
N ILE A 584 51.76 -2.07 20.62
CA ILE A 584 51.51 -1.89 22.06
C ILE A 584 50.69 -0.61 22.26
N GLY A 585 49.40 -0.78 22.60
CA GLY A 585 48.46 0.32 22.83
C GLY A 585 47.49 0.63 21.68
N HIS A 586 47.49 -0.15 20.60
CA HIS A 586 46.42 -0.12 19.58
C HIS A 586 45.28 -1.08 19.94
N ASN A 587 44.07 -0.74 19.50
CA ASN A 587 42.85 -1.54 19.64
C ASN A 587 42.83 -2.68 18.58
N PRO A 588 41.93 -3.68 18.72
CA PRO A 588 41.59 -4.60 17.61
C PRO A 588 41.15 -3.81 16.36
N ALA A 589 41.27 -4.40 15.17
CA ALA A 589 40.93 -3.77 13.88
C ALA A 589 39.64 -2.93 13.98
N ASP A 590 39.73 -1.62 13.78
CA ASP A 590 38.65 -0.64 13.98
C ASP A 590 37.84 -0.45 12.69
N MET A 591 37.31 -1.58 12.21
CA MET A 591 36.74 -1.78 10.88
C MET A 591 35.77 -0.68 10.42
N SER A 592 35.88 -0.33 9.14
CA SER A 592 34.95 0.52 8.41
C SER A 592 34.52 -0.18 7.13
N LEU A 593 33.23 -0.04 6.81
CA LEU A 593 32.64 -0.55 5.59
C LEU A 593 32.19 0.62 4.73
N GLU A 594 32.81 0.78 3.57
CA GLU A 594 32.28 1.59 2.47
C GLU A 594 31.22 0.77 1.75
N LEU A 595 29.97 1.19 1.89
CA LEU A 595 28.83 0.58 1.22
C LEU A 595 28.38 1.50 0.08
N THR A 596 28.50 1.04 -1.16
CA THR A 596 28.09 1.81 -2.34
C THR A 596 26.84 1.18 -2.95
N VAL A 597 25.75 1.93 -3.03
CA VAL A 597 24.52 1.48 -3.70
C VAL A 597 24.23 2.40 -4.86
N ASN A 598 24.16 1.85 -6.08
CA ASN A 598 23.93 2.60 -7.32
C ASN A 598 24.82 3.85 -7.46
N GLY A 599 26.11 3.72 -7.08
CA GLY A 599 27.11 4.80 -7.16
C GLY A 599 27.07 5.82 -6.03
N ARG A 600 26.17 5.67 -5.04
CA ARG A 600 26.15 6.48 -3.81
C ARG A 600 26.84 5.71 -2.68
N THR A 601 27.90 6.26 -2.11
CA THR A 601 28.68 5.60 -1.04
C THR A 601 28.34 6.17 0.34
N LYS A 602 28.16 5.28 1.33
CA LYS A 602 28.12 5.62 2.76
C LYS A 602 29.14 4.79 3.51
N THR A 603 29.88 5.43 4.42
CA THR A 603 30.82 4.75 5.31
C THR A 603 30.12 4.38 6.61
N LEU A 604 30.11 3.10 6.94
CA LEU A 604 29.64 2.54 8.20
C LEU A 604 30.84 2.28 9.11
N PHE A 605 30.77 2.78 10.34
CA PHE A 605 31.76 2.53 11.37
C PHE A 605 31.33 1.30 12.16
N LEU A 606 32.06 0.20 12.01
CA LEU A 606 31.77 -1.07 12.68
C LEU A 606 32.47 -1.11 14.05
N THR A 607 32.04 -2.00 14.94
CA THR A 607 32.68 -2.20 16.25
C THR A 607 33.99 -2.97 16.12
N ASP A 608 35.02 -2.56 16.88
CA ASP A 608 36.29 -3.25 17.01
C ASP A 608 36.03 -4.72 17.43
N ASN A 609 36.18 -5.71 16.55
CA ASN A 609 36.27 -7.07 17.07
C ASN A 609 36.95 -8.09 16.15
N GLN A 610 38.06 -8.63 16.67
CA GLN A 610 38.65 -9.88 16.23
C GLN A 610 37.81 -11.09 16.72
N ASP A 611 37.00 -10.95 17.77
CA ASP A 611 36.23 -12.03 18.41
C ASP A 611 34.71 -11.84 18.26
N ASP A 612 34.16 -11.77 17.03
CA ASP A 612 32.72 -11.90 16.78
C ASP A 612 31.77 -11.37 17.89
N TYR A 613 31.53 -10.06 17.94
CA TYR A 613 30.64 -9.51 18.96
C TYR A 613 29.18 -9.64 18.55
N GLU A 614 28.56 -10.78 18.84
CA GLU A 614 27.10 -10.89 18.69
C GLU A 614 26.37 -10.22 19.86
N LYS A 615 25.46 -9.28 19.52
CA LYS A 615 24.61 -8.63 20.52
C LYS A 615 23.64 -9.65 21.13
N LYS A 616 23.83 -9.95 22.42
CA LYS A 616 22.84 -10.66 23.25
C LYS A 616 21.68 -9.72 23.63
N ILE A 617 20.70 -9.60 22.73
CA ILE A 617 19.47 -8.83 22.95
C ILE A 617 18.28 -9.75 23.26
N LEU A 618 17.21 -9.15 23.78
CA LEU A 618 15.92 -9.82 23.95
C LEU A 618 15.04 -9.43 22.76
N PRO A 619 14.79 -10.34 21.82
CA PRO A 619 13.95 -10.07 20.66
C PRO A 619 12.46 -9.97 21.06
N THR A 620 11.69 -9.32 20.19
CA THR A 620 10.23 -9.21 20.23
C THR A 620 9.60 -10.22 19.24
N ASP A 621 8.29 -10.13 19.06
CA ASP A 621 7.47 -10.85 18.06
C ASP A 621 7.48 -10.18 16.67
N ASP A 622 8.37 -9.21 16.46
CA ASP A 622 8.51 -8.45 15.21
C ASP A 622 9.90 -8.69 14.64
N ILE A 623 9.94 -9.37 13.49
CA ILE A 623 11.16 -9.82 12.84
C ILE A 623 12.03 -8.65 12.38
N LEU A 624 11.44 -7.58 11.82
CA LEU A 624 12.21 -6.43 11.33
C LEU A 624 12.79 -5.60 12.47
N ILE A 625 12.05 -5.46 13.57
CA ILE A 625 12.57 -4.86 14.81
C ILE A 625 13.73 -5.72 15.35
N ASN A 626 13.60 -7.05 15.31
CA ASN A 626 14.66 -7.96 15.73
C ASN A 626 15.92 -7.78 14.88
N ILE A 627 15.81 -7.82 13.55
CA ILE A 627 16.92 -7.59 12.60
C ILE A 627 17.60 -6.25 12.90
N GLN A 628 16.82 -5.17 13.04
CA GLN A 628 17.36 -3.85 13.34
C GLN A 628 18.12 -3.81 14.67
N ASN A 629 17.63 -4.50 15.70
CA ASN A 629 18.27 -4.53 17.00
C ASN A 629 19.56 -5.38 16.99
N TYR A 630 19.57 -6.47 16.21
CA TYR A 630 20.75 -7.32 16.04
C TYR A 630 21.84 -6.65 15.21
N ALA A 631 21.47 -5.88 14.17
CA ALA A 631 22.42 -5.23 13.28
C ALA A 631 23.47 -4.39 14.05
N ILE A 632 24.74 -4.60 13.71
CA ILE A 632 25.87 -3.80 14.22
C ILE A 632 25.97 -2.45 13.51
N ALA A 633 25.52 -2.38 12.26
CA ALA A 633 25.40 -1.14 11.49
C ALA A 633 24.27 -1.28 10.45
N LYS A 634 23.78 -0.15 9.93
CA LYS A 634 22.86 -0.15 8.78
C LYS A 634 22.98 1.14 7.96
N ALA A 635 22.66 1.05 6.68
CA ALA A 635 22.52 2.21 5.81
C ALA A 635 21.34 2.05 4.86
N THR A 636 20.58 3.13 4.70
CA THR A 636 19.46 3.22 3.75
C THR A 636 19.84 4.12 2.58
N PHE A 637 19.58 3.69 1.37
CA PHE A 637 19.84 4.43 0.14
C PHE A 637 18.53 4.56 -0.62
N ASP A 638 18.25 5.77 -1.12
CA ASP A 638 17.25 5.90 -2.17
C ASP A 638 17.91 5.44 -3.48
N VAL A 639 17.21 4.55 -4.16
CA VAL A 639 17.61 3.88 -5.40
C VAL A 639 16.58 4.22 -6.46
N PRO A 640 16.95 4.16 -7.75
CA PRO A 640 15.97 4.29 -8.82
C PRO A 640 15.00 3.09 -8.75
N ASP A 641 13.76 3.39 -8.42
CA ASP A 641 12.54 2.58 -8.52
C ASP A 641 12.25 2.16 -9.97
N ASP A 642 12.68 2.97 -10.95
CA ASP A 642 12.59 2.65 -12.38
C ASP A 642 13.50 1.50 -12.89
N LYS A 643 14.29 0.89 -12.01
CA LYS A 643 15.23 -0.18 -12.38
C LYS A 643 14.99 -1.44 -11.57
N GLU A 644 14.97 -2.56 -12.28
CA GLU A 644 14.84 -3.87 -11.64
C GLU A 644 16.00 -4.21 -10.70
N LEU A 645 17.24 -3.75 -10.98
CA LEU A 645 18.42 -4.11 -10.20
C LEU A 645 19.08 -2.90 -9.52
N ALA A 646 19.30 -3.00 -8.22
CA ALA A 646 20.20 -2.15 -7.45
C ALA A 646 21.56 -2.86 -7.27
N THR A 647 22.64 -2.21 -7.72
CA THR A 647 24.01 -2.71 -7.50
C THR A 647 24.51 -2.25 -6.13
N ILE A 648 24.97 -3.19 -5.29
CA ILE A 648 25.48 -2.94 -3.95
C ILE A 648 26.93 -3.43 -3.88
N GLU A 649 27.86 -2.56 -3.51
CA GLU A 649 29.27 -2.89 -3.34
C GLU A 649 29.70 -2.77 -1.88
N PHE A 650 30.39 -3.79 -1.37
CA PHE A 650 30.92 -3.86 -0.02
C PHE A 650 32.44 -3.74 -0.07
N HIS A 651 32.97 -2.74 0.61
CA HIS A 651 34.41 -2.51 0.70
C HIS A 651 34.84 -2.34 2.15
N LEU A 652 35.42 -3.41 2.72
CA LEU A 652 35.82 -3.48 4.12
C LEU A 652 37.29 -3.08 4.29
N TYR A 653 37.57 -2.25 5.29
CA TYR A 653 38.94 -1.84 5.59
C TYR A 653 39.11 -1.44 7.05
N ASP A 654 40.37 -1.39 7.49
CA ASP A 654 40.77 -0.99 8.83
C ASP A 654 41.07 0.50 8.91
N ARG A 655 40.63 1.17 9.99
CA ARG A 655 40.56 2.65 10.08
C ARG A 655 41.77 3.20 10.82
N ASP A 656 42.94 2.79 10.38
CA ASP A 656 44.15 3.13 11.08
C ASP A 656 44.63 4.56 10.73
N ASN A 657 44.51 5.49 11.69
CA ASN A 657 44.80 6.92 11.50
C ASN A 657 46.31 7.22 11.59
N LYS A 658 47.05 7.03 10.50
CA LYS A 658 48.37 7.68 10.32
C LYS A 658 48.48 8.39 8.97
N GLU A 659 48.75 9.70 9.02
CA GLU A 659 49.06 10.50 7.83
C GLU A 659 50.14 9.82 6.97
N GLY A 660 49.76 9.42 5.75
CA GLY A 660 50.68 8.94 4.72
C GLY A 660 50.89 7.43 4.63
N ILE A 661 50.22 6.63 5.45
CA ILE A 661 50.13 5.17 5.29
C ILE A 661 48.69 4.89 4.79
N GLY A 662 48.54 4.17 3.68
CA GLY A 662 47.22 3.85 3.13
C GLY A 662 46.38 3.01 4.11
N ARG A 663 45.05 3.05 3.97
CA ARG A 663 44.14 2.15 4.71
C ARG A 663 44.47 0.69 4.41
N THR A 664 44.36 -0.19 5.40
CA THR A 664 44.53 -1.64 5.20
C THR A 664 43.21 -2.22 4.73
N GLU A 665 43.12 -2.53 3.45
CA GLU A 665 41.93 -3.16 2.85
C GLU A 665 41.80 -4.61 3.35
N MET A 666 40.56 -5.06 3.55
CA MET A 666 40.24 -6.46 3.85
C MET A 666 39.44 -7.04 2.69
N ASP A 667 39.83 -8.24 2.24
CA ASP A 667 39.10 -8.92 1.18
C ASP A 667 37.83 -9.59 1.72
N VAL A 668 36.69 -9.20 1.18
CA VAL A 668 35.37 -9.82 1.43
C VAL A 668 34.75 -10.33 0.13
N SER A 669 35.48 -10.24 -0.98
CA SER A 669 34.98 -10.54 -2.31
C SER A 669 35.04 -12.03 -2.60
N PRO A 670 34.02 -12.60 -3.27
CA PRO A 670 34.03 -14.01 -3.67
C PRO A 670 34.97 -14.31 -4.85
N GLY A 671 35.69 -13.30 -5.36
CA GLY A 671 36.53 -13.37 -6.55
C GLY A 671 37.80 -12.55 -6.38
N LYS A 672 38.45 -12.15 -7.48
CA LYS A 672 39.68 -11.34 -7.40
C LYS A 672 39.36 -9.89 -7.04
N GLY A 673 39.85 -9.40 -5.91
CA GLY A 673 39.72 -8.00 -5.50
C GLY A 673 39.64 -7.87 -3.99
N THR A 674 39.16 -6.73 -3.51
CA THR A 674 38.77 -6.55 -2.09
C THR A 674 37.34 -6.04 -1.95
N VAL A 675 36.67 -5.78 -3.07
CA VAL A 675 35.32 -5.22 -3.15
C VAL A 675 34.39 -6.33 -3.61
N ALA A 676 33.41 -6.68 -2.79
CA ALA A 676 32.33 -7.56 -3.22
C ALA A 676 31.23 -6.75 -3.91
N THR A 677 30.65 -7.27 -4.98
CA THR A 677 29.53 -6.63 -5.69
C THR A 677 28.38 -7.61 -5.79
N ILE A 678 27.23 -7.21 -5.24
CA ILE A 678 25.98 -7.96 -5.36
C ILE A 678 24.94 -7.16 -6.18
N TYR A 679 24.02 -7.87 -6.81
CA TYR A 679 22.90 -7.30 -7.56
C TYR A 679 21.58 -7.66 -6.88
N TYR A 680 20.92 -6.67 -6.27
CA TYR A 680 19.65 -6.84 -5.58
C TYR A 680 18.48 -6.47 -6.50
N ASN A 681 17.52 -7.37 -6.65
CA ASN A 681 16.34 -7.21 -7.49
C ASN A 681 15.21 -6.54 -6.69
N LEU A 682 14.85 -5.31 -7.09
CA LEU A 682 13.80 -4.53 -6.42
C LEU A 682 12.41 -5.11 -6.59
N LYS A 683 12.18 -5.92 -7.63
CA LYS A 683 10.87 -6.52 -7.92
C LYS A 683 10.63 -7.77 -7.08
N THR A 684 11.62 -8.65 -6.99
CA THR A 684 11.49 -9.96 -6.34
C THR A 684 12.03 -9.94 -4.92
N GLY A 685 12.95 -9.05 -4.57
CA GLY A 685 13.75 -9.10 -3.35
C GLY A 685 14.95 -10.07 -3.44
N THR A 686 15.10 -10.79 -4.56
CA THR A 686 16.24 -11.70 -4.78
C THR A 686 17.54 -10.95 -4.99
N TRP A 687 18.67 -11.60 -4.75
CA TRP A 687 19.95 -11.03 -5.09
C TRP A 687 20.95 -12.10 -5.53
N SER A 688 22.09 -11.65 -6.08
CA SER A 688 23.15 -12.53 -6.59
C SER A 688 24.53 -11.91 -6.36
N GLY A 689 25.58 -12.75 -6.36
CA GLY A 689 26.97 -12.30 -6.39
C GLY A 689 27.73 -12.42 -5.06
N ASP A 690 27.24 -13.25 -4.13
CA ASP A 690 28.02 -13.65 -2.96
C ASP A 690 28.99 -14.81 -3.23
N ASP A 691 29.48 -15.41 -2.15
CA ASP A 691 30.34 -16.58 -2.11
C ASP A 691 29.64 -17.91 -2.46
N TYR A 692 28.36 -17.91 -2.89
CA TYR A 692 27.58 -19.10 -3.22
C TYR A 692 27.14 -19.17 -4.69
N PRO A 693 27.86 -19.95 -5.53
CA PRO A 693 27.55 -20.06 -6.95
C PRO A 693 26.17 -20.71 -7.23
N GLY A 694 25.28 -19.97 -7.90
CA GLY A 694 23.97 -20.46 -8.37
C GLY A 694 22.78 -20.14 -7.44
N ASP A 695 22.99 -19.19 -6.53
CA ASP A 695 22.03 -18.56 -5.61
C ASP A 695 21.01 -17.63 -6.30
N GLU A 696 21.37 -17.10 -7.47
CA GLU A 696 20.66 -16.10 -8.30
C GLU A 696 19.18 -16.39 -8.62
N GLU A 697 18.71 -17.63 -8.44
CA GLU A 697 17.32 -18.06 -8.66
C GLU A 697 16.54 -18.41 -7.38
N LYS A 698 17.16 -18.38 -6.18
CA LYS A 698 16.57 -18.98 -4.96
C LYS A 698 16.62 -18.15 -3.67
N TYR A 699 17.50 -17.17 -3.49
CA TYR A 699 17.69 -16.50 -2.18
C TYR A 699 17.30 -15.00 -2.18
N PHE A 700 16.49 -14.55 -1.19
CA PHE A 700 15.77 -13.26 -1.25
C PHE A 700 16.06 -12.23 -0.13
N GLY A 701 17.16 -12.31 0.63
CA GLY A 701 17.56 -11.12 1.41
C GLY A 701 18.72 -11.26 2.39
N TYR A 702 18.94 -12.43 2.97
CA TYR A 702 20.06 -12.74 3.86
C TYR A 702 21.27 -13.17 3.05
N GLY A 703 22.43 -12.57 3.32
CA GLY A 703 23.66 -12.86 2.58
C GLY A 703 24.92 -12.91 3.43
N HIS A 704 25.91 -13.56 2.86
CA HIS A 704 27.24 -13.77 3.41
C HIS A 704 28.30 -13.31 2.41
N LEU A 705 29.43 -12.81 2.88
CA LEU A 705 30.56 -12.42 2.04
C LEU A 705 31.84 -12.77 2.78
N SER A 706 32.68 -13.60 2.18
CA SER A 706 33.93 -14.06 2.80
C SER A 706 35.08 -14.03 1.79
N GLY A 707 36.17 -13.34 2.16
CA GLY A 707 37.42 -13.35 1.38
C GLY A 707 38.06 -14.73 1.29
N CYS A 708 37.66 -15.71 2.13
CA CYS A 708 38.14 -17.08 2.01
C CYS A 708 37.57 -17.84 0.80
N GLY A 709 36.52 -17.33 0.15
CA GLY A 709 35.86 -17.95 -1.02
C GLY A 709 36.70 -17.95 -2.31
N ASP A 710 37.74 -17.13 -2.38
CA ASP A 710 38.64 -16.99 -3.54
C ASP A 710 39.75 -18.08 -3.61
N SER A 711 39.71 -19.07 -2.71
CA SER A 711 40.74 -20.11 -2.47
C SER A 711 41.95 -19.69 -1.63
N SER A 712 41.94 -18.51 -1.00
CA SER A 712 43.02 -18.00 -0.13
C SER A 712 43.25 -18.83 1.13
N CYS A 713 42.21 -19.45 1.70
CA CYS A 713 42.26 -20.09 3.02
C CYS A 713 42.50 -21.62 3.00
N ASN A 714 42.64 -22.26 1.82
CA ASN A 714 42.67 -23.73 1.65
C ASN A 714 41.49 -24.49 2.29
N VAL A 715 40.45 -23.78 2.71
CA VAL A 715 39.16 -24.34 3.10
C VAL A 715 38.41 -24.51 1.79
N GLY A 716 38.20 -25.76 1.37
CA GLY A 716 37.42 -26.01 0.17
C GLY A 716 35.97 -25.52 0.36
N PRO A 717 35.22 -25.25 -0.71
CA PRO A 717 33.81 -24.85 -0.66
C PRO A 717 32.86 -25.89 -0.03
N ARG A 718 33.41 -26.98 0.53
CA ARG A 718 32.73 -28.06 1.27
C ARG A 718 32.87 -27.95 2.79
N ASN A 719 33.50 -26.88 3.30
CA ASN A 719 33.65 -26.63 4.75
C ASN A 719 33.40 -25.14 5.17
N PRO A 720 32.42 -24.41 4.60
CA PRO A 720 32.07 -23.07 5.03
C PRO A 720 31.44 -23.02 6.45
N ASP A 721 30.91 -24.15 6.95
CA ASP A 721 30.20 -24.28 8.24
C ASP A 721 31.04 -24.03 9.49
N LYS A 722 32.37 -24.00 9.34
CA LYS A 722 33.22 -23.59 10.45
C LYS A 722 33.16 -22.09 10.43
N ASP A 723 32.40 -21.52 11.36
CA ASP A 723 32.58 -20.15 11.80
C ASP A 723 34.10 -19.88 11.87
N LEU A 724 34.63 -19.21 10.83
CA LEU A 724 36.04 -19.36 10.50
C LEU A 724 36.82 -18.64 11.58
N LYS A 725 37.66 -19.40 12.28
CA LYS A 725 38.48 -18.83 13.34
C LYS A 725 39.41 -17.79 12.74
N VAL A 726 39.67 -16.76 13.54
CA VAL A 726 40.76 -15.83 13.27
C VAL A 726 42.04 -16.63 13.02
N TYR A 727 42.74 -16.31 11.94
CA TYR A 727 43.97 -16.93 11.43
C TYR A 727 43.84 -18.26 10.67
N VAL A 728 42.62 -18.68 10.26
CA VAL A 728 42.40 -19.99 9.58
C VAL A 728 43.31 -20.23 8.37
N LYS A 729 43.56 -19.18 7.56
CA LYS A 729 44.50 -19.20 6.43
C LYS A 729 45.88 -19.70 6.84
N TYR A 730 46.40 -19.17 7.94
CA TYR A 730 47.72 -19.52 8.46
C TYR A 730 47.71 -20.86 9.20
N GLU A 731 46.61 -21.24 9.84
CA GLU A 731 46.45 -22.58 10.42
C GLU A 731 46.52 -23.67 9.34
N GLY A 732 45.89 -23.47 8.17
CA GLY A 732 46.01 -24.38 7.04
C GLY A 732 47.45 -24.47 6.48
N ILE A 733 48.20 -23.36 6.49
CA ILE A 733 49.63 -23.34 6.15
C ILE A 733 50.44 -24.15 7.17
N LEU A 734 50.19 -23.97 8.47
CA LEU A 734 50.84 -24.71 9.53
C LEU A 734 50.54 -26.21 9.46
N GLU A 735 49.30 -26.59 9.17
CA GLU A 735 48.91 -27.99 9.03
C GLU A 735 49.63 -28.66 7.85
N LYS A 736 49.72 -28.00 6.70
CA LYS A 736 50.53 -28.47 5.55
C LYS A 736 52.01 -28.59 5.90
N ALA A 737 52.52 -27.74 6.79
CA ALA A 737 53.87 -27.79 7.33
C ALA A 737 54.09 -28.89 8.40
N GLY A 738 53.04 -29.65 8.74
CA GLY A 738 53.05 -30.70 9.75
C GLY A 738 52.95 -30.21 11.20
N ILE A 739 52.52 -28.96 11.41
CA ILE A 739 52.38 -28.32 12.72
C ILE A 739 50.88 -28.19 13.03
N ARG A 740 50.36 -29.08 13.88
CA ARG A 740 48.96 -29.07 14.30
C ARG A 740 48.79 -28.34 15.63
N GLY A 741 48.04 -27.24 15.61
CA GLY A 741 47.77 -26.40 16.78
C GLY A 741 46.96 -25.16 16.42
N GLU A 742 46.40 -24.51 17.43
CA GLU A 742 45.59 -23.29 17.30
C GLU A 742 46.49 -22.05 17.38
N ILE A 743 46.34 -21.10 16.45
CA ILE A 743 47.02 -19.81 16.54
C ILE A 743 46.29 -18.94 17.55
N ILE A 744 46.98 -18.55 18.62
CA ILE A 744 46.42 -17.74 19.70
C ILE A 744 46.85 -16.26 19.63
N GLY A 745 47.64 -15.92 18.63
CA GLY A 745 48.09 -14.56 18.34
C GLY A 745 49.12 -14.56 17.22
N MET A 746 49.14 -13.52 16.40
CA MET A 746 50.09 -13.34 15.31
C MET A 746 50.69 -11.95 15.36
N LYS A 747 51.86 -11.77 14.76
CA LYS A 747 52.51 -10.46 14.65
C LYS A 747 53.13 -10.30 13.28
N THR A 748 52.68 -9.31 12.52
CA THR A 748 53.32 -8.91 11.26
C THR A 748 54.59 -8.08 11.52
N ILE A 749 55.65 -8.31 10.75
CA ILE A 749 56.91 -7.57 10.79
C ILE A 749 57.02 -6.72 9.52
N GLU A 750 56.97 -5.40 9.67
CA GLU A 750 57.02 -4.46 8.55
C GLU A 750 58.44 -4.11 8.07
N GLY A 751 58.54 -3.58 6.85
CA GLY A 751 59.78 -3.01 6.32
C GLY A 751 60.91 -4.02 6.11
N VAL A 752 60.57 -5.31 5.97
CA VAL A 752 61.53 -6.40 5.81
C VAL A 752 62.14 -6.37 4.41
N SER A 753 63.45 -6.23 4.36
CA SER A 753 64.24 -6.24 3.13
C SER A 753 64.90 -7.58 2.84
N ASP A 754 65.11 -8.39 3.88
CA ASP A 754 65.83 -9.66 3.79
C ASP A 754 65.49 -10.54 5.02
N VAL A 755 65.31 -11.84 4.81
CA VAL A 755 65.17 -12.84 5.89
C VAL A 755 66.17 -13.94 5.65
N THR A 756 67.19 -14.01 6.51
CA THR A 756 68.20 -15.06 6.49
C THR A 756 67.85 -16.13 7.51
N VAL A 757 67.74 -17.39 7.07
CA VAL A 757 67.52 -18.55 7.93
C VAL A 757 68.79 -19.41 7.91
N LYS A 758 69.26 -19.77 9.10
CA LYS A 758 70.47 -20.59 9.26
C LYS A 758 70.15 -21.93 9.92
N ASP A 759 70.09 -22.99 9.12
CA ASP A 759 69.94 -24.37 9.58
C ASP A 759 71.32 -25.06 9.63
N GLY A 760 71.87 -25.19 10.84
CA GLY A 760 73.18 -25.80 11.07
C GLY A 760 74.33 -25.06 10.35
N THR A 761 74.90 -25.69 9.31
CA THR A 761 76.02 -25.15 8.51
C THR A 761 75.58 -24.34 7.28
N THR A 762 74.29 -24.34 6.95
CA THR A 762 73.76 -23.76 5.71
C THR A 762 72.91 -22.53 6.04
N ALA A 763 73.15 -21.44 5.31
CA ALA A 763 72.34 -20.23 5.41
C ALA A 763 71.80 -19.87 4.04
N PHE A 764 70.54 -19.47 3.98
CA PHE A 764 69.90 -18.93 2.78
C PHE A 764 69.13 -17.69 3.16
N SER A 765 68.99 -16.79 2.19
CA SER A 765 68.34 -15.51 2.36
C SER A 765 67.20 -15.32 1.37
N ILE A 766 66.07 -14.88 1.91
CA ILE A 766 64.85 -14.50 1.19
C ILE A 766 64.86 -12.99 1.07
N VAL A 767 65.27 -12.49 -0.10
CA VAL A 767 65.42 -11.05 -0.37
C VAL A 767 64.07 -10.49 -0.78
N LYS A 768 63.63 -9.43 -0.07
CA LYS A 768 62.34 -8.76 -0.22
C LYS A 768 61.15 -9.74 -0.17
N PRO A 769 60.95 -10.42 0.98
CA PRO A 769 59.73 -11.22 1.18
C PRO A 769 58.48 -10.36 0.97
N LYS A 770 57.40 -10.96 0.47
CA LYS A 770 56.10 -10.29 0.33
C LYS A 770 55.57 -9.88 1.71
N SER A 771 55.69 -10.77 2.69
CA SER A 771 55.39 -10.50 4.11
C SER A 771 56.14 -11.45 5.04
N LEU A 772 56.24 -11.04 6.31
CA LEU A 772 56.84 -11.82 7.40
C LEU A 772 55.95 -11.71 8.63
N LYS A 773 55.51 -12.85 9.17
CA LYS A 773 54.67 -12.91 10.38
C LYS A 773 55.25 -13.86 11.43
N VAL A 774 54.95 -13.63 12.70
CA VAL A 774 55.32 -14.51 13.82
C VAL A 774 54.06 -14.94 14.53
N ALA A 775 53.73 -16.22 14.47
CA ALA A 775 52.53 -16.81 15.07
C ALA A 775 52.87 -17.49 16.41
N GLN A 776 52.04 -17.25 17.43
CA GLN A 776 52.02 -18.02 18.68
C GLN A 776 51.03 -19.18 18.51
N VAL A 777 51.54 -20.41 18.49
CA VAL A 777 50.74 -21.61 18.20
C VAL A 777 50.65 -22.47 19.45
N ARG A 778 49.43 -22.73 19.91
CA ARG A 778 49.14 -23.70 20.98
C ARG A 778 48.95 -25.08 20.36
N LEU A 779 49.91 -25.97 20.55
CA LEU A 779 49.89 -27.35 20.08
C LEU A 779 48.83 -28.17 20.84
N GLU A 780 48.41 -29.30 20.26
CA GLU A 780 47.42 -30.23 20.84
C GLU A 780 47.78 -30.70 22.27
N ASN A 781 49.06 -30.73 22.61
CA ASN A 781 49.55 -31.10 23.94
C ASN A 781 49.55 -29.93 24.96
N GLY A 782 49.02 -28.76 24.59
CA GLY A 782 48.97 -27.54 25.40
C GLY A 782 50.23 -26.68 25.39
N THR A 783 51.31 -27.09 24.70
CA THR A 783 52.55 -26.32 24.60
C THR A 783 52.37 -25.16 23.61
N VAL A 784 52.85 -23.96 23.97
CA VAL A 784 52.86 -22.79 23.07
C VAL A 784 54.24 -22.63 22.43
N ILE A 785 54.29 -22.53 21.10
CA ILE A 785 55.51 -22.30 20.31
C ILE A 785 55.38 -21.05 19.44
N ASN A 786 56.52 -20.43 19.08
CA ASN A 786 56.57 -19.31 18.13
C ASN A 786 57.03 -19.80 16.76
N VAL A 787 56.21 -19.63 15.74
CA VAL A 787 56.50 -20.01 14.36
C VAL A 787 56.64 -18.76 13.48
N THR A 788 57.73 -18.66 12.73
CA THR A 788 57.93 -17.55 11.77
C THR A 788 57.38 -17.96 10.41
N LEU A 789 56.38 -17.24 9.92
CA LEU A 789 55.74 -17.44 8.62
C LEU A 789 56.34 -16.46 7.60
N VAL A 790 56.89 -16.96 6.49
CA VAL A 790 57.51 -16.12 5.45
C VAL A 790 56.79 -16.31 4.12
N ASN A 791 56.17 -15.24 3.59
CA ASN A 791 55.60 -15.25 2.25
C ASN A 791 56.69 -14.94 1.22
N THR A 792 57.02 -15.93 0.41
CA THR A 792 58.11 -15.93 -0.56
C THR A 792 57.68 -15.48 -1.97
N TYR A 793 56.41 -15.10 -2.15
CA TYR A 793 55.91 -14.70 -3.45
C TYR A 793 56.68 -13.49 -4.02
N GLY A 794 57.15 -13.61 -5.26
CA GLY A 794 57.95 -12.57 -5.93
C GLY A 794 59.32 -12.29 -5.30
N SER A 795 59.75 -13.09 -4.32
CA SER A 795 61.00 -12.91 -3.58
C SER A 795 62.17 -13.57 -4.30
N LYS A 796 63.40 -13.12 -4.03
CA LYS A 796 64.62 -13.73 -4.60
C LYS A 796 65.39 -14.49 -3.52
N LEU A 797 65.63 -15.78 -3.75
CA LEU A 797 66.52 -16.58 -2.88
C LEU A 797 68.00 -16.38 -3.25
N THR A 798 68.83 -16.16 -2.22
CA THR A 798 70.29 -16.05 -2.36
C THR A 798 71.00 -16.74 -1.19
N SER A 799 72.18 -17.32 -1.40
CA SER A 799 73.02 -17.83 -0.30
C SER A 799 74.02 -16.76 0.16
N PRO A 800 74.24 -16.54 1.47
CA PRO A 800 75.24 -15.59 1.95
C PRO A 800 76.66 -16.12 1.71
N GLY A 801 77.31 -15.68 0.63
CA GLY A 801 78.70 -16.01 0.27
C GLY A 801 78.88 -16.39 -1.20
N ASN A 802 79.74 -15.65 -1.91
CA ASN A 802 79.95 -15.64 -3.36
C ASN A 802 80.13 -16.99 -4.10
N ASP A 803 79.76 -16.93 -5.38
CA ASP A 803 80.26 -17.67 -6.55
C ASP A 803 80.00 -19.19 -6.64
N VAL A 804 79.31 -19.55 -7.73
CA VAL A 804 79.27 -20.84 -8.45
C VAL A 804 79.89 -22.03 -7.70
N VAL A 805 79.07 -22.97 -7.24
CA VAL A 805 79.55 -24.30 -6.83
C VAL A 805 78.88 -25.39 -7.67
N ALA A 806 79.76 -26.23 -8.20
CA ALA A 806 79.55 -27.24 -9.20
C ALA A 806 78.68 -28.42 -8.72
N ILE A 807 78.02 -29.01 -9.72
CA ILE A 807 77.31 -30.29 -9.71
C ILE A 807 78.14 -31.35 -8.96
N ALA A 808 77.68 -31.73 -7.77
CA ALA A 808 78.17 -32.89 -7.04
C ALA A 808 76.99 -33.81 -6.70
N SER A 809 77.19 -35.10 -6.91
CA SER A 809 76.18 -36.15 -6.96
C SER A 809 75.67 -36.61 -5.58
N SER A 810 74.94 -35.73 -4.88
CA SER A 810 73.97 -36.02 -3.80
C SER A 810 73.27 -34.70 -3.42
N PRO A 811 71.93 -34.64 -3.37
CA PRO A 811 71.22 -33.38 -3.16
C PRO A 811 71.50 -32.85 -1.75
N SER A 812 72.09 -31.67 -1.67
CA SER A 812 72.18 -30.89 -0.42
C SER A 812 70.88 -30.12 -0.20
N SER A 813 70.56 -29.77 1.05
CA SER A 813 69.35 -29.04 1.45
C SER A 813 69.13 -27.74 0.67
N ALA A 814 70.19 -27.13 0.11
CA ALA A 814 70.12 -25.93 -0.70
C ALA A 814 69.69 -26.16 -2.16
N GLU A 815 69.95 -27.34 -2.75
CA GLU A 815 69.45 -27.70 -4.09
C GLU A 815 67.98 -28.11 -4.08
N VAL A 816 67.48 -28.63 -2.94
CA VAL A 816 66.06 -28.98 -2.72
C VAL A 816 65.21 -27.71 -2.70
N LEU A 817 65.65 -26.67 -1.97
CA LEU A 817 64.97 -25.36 -1.90
C LEU A 817 64.93 -24.61 -3.24
N GLY A 818 65.91 -24.83 -4.13
CA GLY A 818 65.96 -24.18 -5.45
C GLY A 818 64.95 -24.74 -6.47
N ASN A 819 64.52 -25.99 -6.31
CA ASN A 819 63.56 -26.65 -7.20
C ASN A 819 62.14 -26.74 -6.63
N GLU A 820 61.96 -26.73 -5.30
CA GLU A 820 60.64 -26.84 -4.65
C GLU A 820 59.88 -25.49 -4.57
N ILE A 821 60.57 -24.36 -4.42
CA ILE A 821 59.92 -23.04 -4.20
C ILE A 821 59.31 -22.43 -5.49
N ILE A 822 59.46 -23.09 -6.64
CA ILE A 822 58.85 -22.65 -7.91
C ILE A 822 57.36 -23.09 -8.00
N GLY A 823 56.90 -23.97 -7.10
CA GLY A 823 55.49 -24.34 -6.93
C GLY A 823 54.87 -23.76 -5.65
N ASN A 824 53.54 -23.84 -5.52
CA ASN A 824 52.75 -23.40 -4.36
C ASN A 824 53.02 -24.21 -3.05
N ASP A 825 54.21 -24.76 -2.86
CA ASP A 825 54.52 -25.73 -1.81
C ASP A 825 55.00 -25.07 -0.51
N VAL A 826 54.51 -25.60 0.62
CA VAL A 826 54.85 -25.15 1.98
C VAL A 826 56.10 -25.88 2.47
N THR A 827 57.09 -25.16 3.01
CA THR A 827 58.36 -25.76 3.49
C THR A 827 58.69 -25.35 4.93
N THR A 828 59.08 -26.32 5.76
CA THR A 828 59.47 -26.11 7.16
C THR A 828 61.00 -26.14 7.30
N LEU A 829 61.55 -25.10 7.92
CA LEU A 829 62.97 -24.90 8.15
C LEU A 829 63.22 -24.72 9.65
N LYS A 830 64.31 -25.28 10.16
CA LYS A 830 64.70 -25.16 11.58
C LYS A 830 66.02 -24.43 11.67
N GLY A 831 66.13 -23.38 12.48
CA GLY A 831 67.37 -22.63 12.58
C GLY A 831 67.23 -21.20 13.11
N ASP A 832 68.37 -20.54 13.29
CA ASP A 832 68.40 -19.14 13.74
C ASP A 832 67.90 -18.23 12.61
N VAL A 833 66.95 -17.34 12.93
CA VAL A 833 66.35 -16.40 11.99
C VAL A 833 66.93 -15.00 12.20
N ARG A 834 67.44 -14.41 11.13
CA ARG A 834 67.85 -13.01 11.09
C ARG A 834 66.98 -12.25 10.09
N VAL A 835 66.40 -11.16 10.55
CA VAL A 835 65.55 -10.28 9.73
C VAL A 835 66.25 -8.95 9.54
N VAL A 836 66.39 -8.48 8.32
CA VAL A 836 66.92 -7.14 8.02
C VAL A 836 65.74 -6.25 7.66
N THR A 837 65.45 -5.26 8.52
CA THR A 837 64.44 -4.25 8.25
C THR A 837 65.10 -2.91 7.87
N SER A 838 64.29 -1.93 7.51
CA SER A 838 64.71 -0.54 7.33
C SER A 838 65.35 0.10 8.59
N SER A 839 65.16 -0.49 9.77
CA SER A 839 65.69 -0.01 11.06
C SER A 839 66.92 -0.78 11.57
N GLY A 840 67.36 -1.83 10.88
CA GLY A 840 68.56 -2.61 11.22
C GLY A 840 68.33 -4.13 11.25
N GLU A 841 69.35 -4.88 11.68
CA GLU A 841 69.22 -6.33 11.89
C GLU A 841 68.43 -6.61 13.18
N MET A 842 67.40 -7.44 13.07
CA MET A 842 66.58 -7.94 14.17
C MET A 842 66.69 -9.48 14.24
N PRO A 843 67.34 -10.03 15.28
CA PRO A 843 67.28 -11.47 15.55
C PRO A 843 65.91 -11.85 16.11
N LEU A 844 65.31 -12.94 15.61
CA LEU A 844 64.07 -13.52 16.15
C LEU A 844 64.38 -14.82 16.90
N GLU A 845 63.82 -15.03 18.10
CA GLU A 845 63.98 -16.26 18.91
C GLU A 845 63.16 -17.47 18.38
N SER A 846 62.94 -17.57 17.06
CA SER A 846 62.06 -18.61 16.51
C SER A 846 62.84 -19.89 16.18
N GLY A 847 62.36 -21.03 16.69
CA GLY A 847 62.93 -22.35 16.40
C GLY A 847 62.37 -23.04 15.15
N LEU A 848 61.28 -22.52 14.55
CA LEU A 848 60.64 -23.04 13.35
C LEU A 848 60.23 -21.91 12.40
N VAL A 849 60.68 -22.00 11.16
CA VAL A 849 60.29 -21.13 10.05
C VAL A 849 59.46 -21.94 9.08
N VAL A 850 58.32 -21.40 8.66
CA VAL A 850 57.49 -21.99 7.61
C VAL A 850 57.42 -20.99 6.46
N SER A 851 57.88 -21.38 5.28
CA SER A 851 57.74 -20.59 4.07
C SER A 851 56.53 -21.07 3.27
N TYR A 852 55.82 -20.11 2.69
CA TYR A 852 54.74 -20.33 1.73
C TYR A 852 54.86 -19.27 0.61
N SER A 853 54.09 -19.42 -0.46
CA SER A 853 54.10 -18.49 -1.58
C SER A 853 52.66 -18.17 -1.97
N SER A 854 52.23 -16.92 -1.72
CA SER A 854 50.91 -16.43 -2.13
C SER A 854 51.00 -15.04 -2.75
N ALA A 855 50.41 -14.89 -3.94
CA ALA A 855 50.28 -13.61 -4.64
C ALA A 855 49.42 -12.60 -3.87
N ASP A 856 48.40 -13.15 -3.21
CA ASP A 856 47.46 -12.42 -2.37
C ASP A 856 47.85 -12.60 -0.90
N ASP A 857 48.20 -11.49 -0.27
CA ASP A 857 48.50 -11.42 1.17
C ASP A 857 47.63 -10.35 1.83
N THR A 858 46.56 -9.93 1.13
CA THR A 858 45.56 -9.04 1.69
C THR A 858 44.89 -9.76 2.86
N PRO A 859 44.64 -9.09 4.00
CA PRO A 859 43.90 -9.69 5.09
C PRO A 859 42.48 -10.08 4.64
N ASP A 860 42.06 -11.30 4.95
CA ASP A 860 40.70 -11.76 4.63
C ASP A 860 39.71 -11.26 5.70
N GLY A 861 38.49 -10.95 5.28
CA GLY A 861 37.39 -10.50 6.11
C GLY A 861 36.08 -11.20 5.78
N GLU A 862 35.09 -11.03 6.66
CA GLU A 862 33.80 -11.71 6.57
C GLU A 862 32.66 -10.77 6.98
N ILE A 863 31.54 -10.76 6.26
CA ILE A 863 30.37 -9.92 6.51
C ILE A 863 29.08 -10.74 6.34
N TRP A 864 28.15 -10.58 7.28
CA TRP A 864 26.77 -11.06 7.14
C TRP A 864 25.83 -9.88 7.10
N PHE A 865 24.88 -9.92 6.17
CA PHE A 865 24.00 -8.80 5.91
C PHE A 865 22.58 -9.25 5.56
N VAL A 866 21.65 -8.31 5.72
CA VAL A 866 20.27 -8.43 5.22
C VAL A 866 19.94 -7.19 4.41
N VAL A 867 19.35 -7.38 3.23
CA VAL A 867 18.86 -6.29 2.39
C VAL A 867 17.34 -6.29 2.39
N THR A 868 16.73 -5.14 2.68
CA THR A 868 15.28 -4.94 2.60
C THR A 868 14.95 -3.67 1.83
N THR A 869 13.73 -3.56 1.33
CA THR A 869 13.14 -2.29 0.87
C THR A 869 12.57 -1.50 2.06
N ASN A 870 11.95 -0.36 1.78
CA ASN A 870 11.22 0.47 2.74
C ASN A 870 9.75 0.08 2.91
N ASP A 871 9.37 -1.11 2.43
CA ASP A 871 8.06 -1.68 2.68
C ASP A 871 7.89 -2.03 4.16
N PRO A 872 6.70 -1.82 4.76
CA PRO A 872 6.47 -2.00 6.20
C PRO A 872 6.74 -3.42 6.72
N ASP A 873 6.53 -4.43 5.89
CA ASP A 873 6.73 -5.86 6.15
C ASP A 873 8.06 -6.40 5.59
N GLY A 874 8.82 -5.56 4.89
CA GLY A 874 10.10 -5.89 4.29
C GLY A 874 10.01 -6.70 3.00
N ILE A 875 8.81 -6.91 2.46
CA ILE A 875 8.56 -7.63 1.20
C ILE A 875 8.33 -6.59 0.10
N PRO A 876 9.02 -6.67 -1.06
CA PRO A 876 8.76 -5.76 -2.16
C PRO A 876 7.33 -5.90 -2.70
N PHE A 877 6.66 -4.77 -2.92
CA PHE A 877 5.29 -4.69 -3.44
C PHE A 877 4.99 -5.62 -4.62
N TYR A 878 5.90 -5.68 -5.61
CA TYR A 878 5.70 -6.55 -6.78
C TYR A 878 5.79 -8.03 -6.46
N ARG A 879 6.62 -8.41 -5.48
CA ARG A 879 6.73 -9.79 -5.05
C ARG A 879 5.42 -10.23 -4.41
N GLU A 880 4.77 -9.38 -3.63
CA GLU A 880 3.45 -9.65 -3.05
C GLU A 880 2.38 -9.93 -4.13
N ILE A 881 2.39 -9.17 -5.23
CA ILE A 881 1.47 -9.39 -6.36
C ILE A 881 1.76 -10.72 -7.07
N GLU A 882 3.02 -11.06 -7.28
CA GLU A 882 3.40 -12.35 -7.89
C GLU A 882 3.00 -13.52 -6.99
N LEU A 883 3.30 -13.42 -5.69
CA LEU A 883 2.91 -14.42 -4.69
C LEU A 883 1.39 -14.60 -4.63
N ASN A 884 0.61 -13.52 -4.73
CA ASN A 884 -0.85 -13.63 -4.80
C ASN A 884 -1.33 -14.45 -6.00
N LYS A 885 -0.67 -14.32 -7.17
CA LYS A 885 -0.99 -15.13 -8.35
C LYS A 885 -0.58 -16.59 -8.13
N GLU A 886 0.56 -16.83 -7.50
CA GLU A 886 1.03 -18.18 -7.15
C GLU A 886 0.08 -18.86 -6.15
N LEU A 887 -0.34 -18.15 -5.10
CA LEU A 887 -1.31 -18.61 -4.11
C LEU A 887 -2.67 -18.95 -4.75
N GLU A 888 -3.16 -18.10 -5.67
CA GLU A 888 -4.39 -18.36 -6.42
C GLU A 888 -4.31 -19.63 -7.28
N VAL A 889 -3.20 -19.80 -8.01
CA VAL A 889 -2.95 -21.00 -8.83
C VAL A 889 -2.93 -22.26 -7.96
N ASN A 890 -2.41 -22.15 -6.73
CA ASN A 890 -2.38 -23.23 -5.76
C ASN A 890 -3.67 -23.38 -4.93
N GLY A 891 -4.70 -22.55 -5.18
CA GLY A 891 -6.03 -22.66 -4.57
C GLY A 891 -6.15 -22.06 -3.17
N PHE A 892 -5.20 -21.24 -2.74
CA PHE A 892 -5.28 -20.48 -1.50
C PHE A 892 -6.17 -19.23 -1.68
N THR A 893 -6.94 -18.89 -0.63
CA THR A 893 -7.80 -17.69 -0.61
C THR A 893 -7.19 -16.53 0.16
N ALA A 894 -6.13 -16.80 0.92
CA ALA A 894 -5.36 -15.79 1.63
C ALA A 894 -4.46 -15.05 0.62
N ARG A 895 -4.20 -13.77 0.86
CA ARG A 895 -3.47 -12.89 -0.04
C ARG A 895 -2.53 -12.02 0.75
N PHE A 896 -1.32 -11.84 0.22
CA PHE A 896 -0.48 -10.70 0.54
C PHE A 896 -1.29 -9.43 0.22
N ASP A 897 -1.41 -8.49 1.16
CA ASP A 897 -2.09 -7.23 0.90
C ASP A 897 -1.04 -6.17 0.54
N PRO A 898 -0.84 -5.87 -0.76
CA PRO A 898 0.24 -4.95 -1.17
C PRO A 898 -0.03 -3.49 -0.76
N THR A 899 -1.18 -3.22 -0.13
CA THR A 899 -1.60 -1.90 0.37
C THR A 899 -1.55 -1.78 1.89
N ASP A 900 -1.18 -2.86 2.58
CA ASP A 900 -1.32 -3.00 4.02
C ASP A 900 -0.19 -2.32 4.82
N LYS A 901 -0.49 -2.11 6.11
CA LYS A 901 0.46 -1.70 7.17
C LYS A 901 0.33 -2.60 8.40
N ASN A 902 -0.28 -3.79 8.28
CA ASN A 902 -0.48 -4.73 9.38
C ASN A 902 0.54 -5.85 9.34
N ASN A 903 0.68 -6.50 10.50
CA ASN A 903 1.61 -7.59 10.70
C ASN A 903 1.14 -8.92 10.08
N ALA A 904 0.10 -8.92 9.23
CA ALA A 904 -0.47 -10.16 8.69
C ALA A 904 0.44 -10.80 7.63
N ASP A 905 1.12 -9.97 6.83
CA ASP A 905 2.07 -10.43 5.81
C ASP A 905 3.43 -10.76 6.43
N LEU A 906 3.87 -9.95 7.41
CA LEU A 906 5.10 -10.16 8.17
C LEU A 906 5.09 -11.48 8.99
N ASN A 907 4.01 -11.72 9.76
CA ASN A 907 3.93 -12.83 10.71
C ASN A 907 2.97 -13.96 10.25
N GLY A 908 2.47 -13.88 9.01
CA GLY A 908 1.64 -14.91 8.39
C GLY A 908 2.45 -16.16 8.00
N ASP A 909 1.78 -17.28 7.80
CA ASP A 909 2.36 -18.59 7.43
C ASP A 909 1.35 -19.26 6.50
N TYR A 910 1.46 -18.94 5.20
CA TYR A 910 0.38 -19.21 4.23
C TYR A 910 0.26 -20.69 3.88
N ASP A 911 1.40 -21.34 3.72
CA ASP A 911 1.49 -22.75 3.38
C ASP A 911 1.37 -23.65 4.64
N GLY A 912 1.55 -23.09 5.84
CA GLY A 912 1.35 -23.72 7.12
C GLY A 912 2.50 -24.65 7.52
N ASP A 913 3.73 -24.33 7.13
CA ASP A 913 4.93 -25.10 7.48
C ASP A 913 5.61 -24.63 8.79
N GLY A 914 5.14 -23.52 9.35
CA GLY A 914 5.57 -22.97 10.63
C GLY A 914 6.58 -21.83 10.53
N VAL A 915 6.97 -21.41 9.32
CA VAL A 915 7.85 -20.26 9.07
C VAL A 915 7.03 -19.04 8.65
N PRO A 916 7.32 -17.83 9.18
CA PRO A 916 6.62 -16.64 8.69
C PRO A 916 7.00 -16.28 7.25
N ASN A 917 6.03 -15.84 6.43
CA ASN A 917 6.22 -15.55 5.01
C ASN A 917 7.39 -14.58 4.73
N ALA A 918 7.53 -13.53 5.54
CA ALA A 918 8.63 -12.57 5.39
C ALA A 918 9.99 -13.21 5.71
N VAL A 919 10.04 -14.14 6.66
CA VAL A 919 11.27 -14.91 6.97
C VAL A 919 11.61 -15.81 5.80
N GLU A 920 10.62 -16.54 5.27
CA GLU A 920 10.81 -17.43 4.12
C GLU A 920 11.45 -16.69 2.96
N LEU A 921 10.92 -15.53 2.57
CA LEU A 921 11.52 -14.71 1.53
C LEU A 921 12.96 -14.33 1.91
N LEU A 922 13.18 -13.73 3.08
CA LEU A 922 14.52 -13.30 3.51
C LEU A 922 15.56 -14.42 3.48
N ILE A 923 15.17 -15.68 3.71
CA ILE A 923 16.07 -16.85 3.69
C ILE A 923 16.02 -17.66 2.39
N GLY A 924 15.25 -17.24 1.38
CA GLY A 924 15.22 -17.90 0.09
C GLY A 924 14.27 -19.09 -0.06
N LYS A 925 13.12 -19.00 0.61
CA LYS A 925 12.04 -19.99 0.61
C LYS A 925 10.78 -19.40 0.00
N ASP A 926 9.88 -20.26 -0.45
CA ASP A 926 8.67 -19.87 -1.17
C ASP A 926 7.44 -19.92 -0.23
N PRO A 927 6.88 -18.76 0.18
CA PRO A 927 5.74 -18.72 1.11
C PRO A 927 4.47 -19.44 0.63
N ALA A 928 4.40 -19.84 -0.64
CA ALA A 928 3.29 -20.61 -1.19
C ALA A 928 3.53 -22.14 -1.12
N LYS A 929 4.72 -22.58 -0.69
CA LYS A 929 5.12 -23.99 -0.69
C LYS A 929 5.77 -24.38 0.63
N ARG A 930 5.37 -25.56 1.12
CA ARG A 930 6.02 -26.24 2.25
C ARG A 930 7.40 -26.70 1.84
N ASP A 931 8.39 -25.83 1.89
CA ASP A 931 9.77 -26.09 1.47
C ASP A 931 10.79 -25.87 2.60
N ILE A 932 10.29 -25.56 3.80
CA ILE A 932 11.01 -25.51 5.07
C ILE A 932 10.14 -26.07 6.21
N LEU A 933 10.73 -26.33 7.38
CA LEU A 933 10.03 -26.71 8.60
C LEU A 933 10.28 -25.69 9.70
N GLY A 934 9.25 -24.95 10.09
CA GLY A 934 9.30 -24.07 11.26
C GLY A 934 9.04 -24.80 12.57
N ILE A 935 10.07 -24.94 13.39
CA ILE A 935 9.99 -25.61 14.71
C ILE A 935 9.57 -24.59 15.77
N GLU A 936 8.36 -24.75 16.29
CA GLU A 936 7.86 -23.99 17.44
C GLU A 936 8.08 -24.76 18.76
N LEU A 937 8.74 -24.13 19.75
CA LEU A 937 9.08 -24.78 21.03
C LEU A 937 8.49 -24.06 22.24
N ASN A 938 7.85 -24.83 23.12
CA ASN A 938 7.42 -24.39 24.44
C ASN A 938 8.50 -24.73 25.48
N ILE A 939 9.07 -23.73 26.14
CA ILE A 939 10.20 -23.90 27.06
C ILE A 939 9.79 -23.46 28.46
N SER A 940 10.00 -24.32 29.45
CA SER A 940 9.81 -23.97 30.85
C SER A 940 11.11 -24.07 31.62
N VAL A 941 11.46 -23.02 32.36
CA VAL A 941 12.70 -22.89 33.13
C VAL A 941 12.40 -23.04 34.62
N GLU A 942 13.22 -23.85 35.31
CA GLU A 942 12.95 -24.29 36.68
C GLU A 942 12.98 -23.15 37.71
N TRP A 943 13.66 -22.04 37.42
CA TRP A 943 13.76 -20.89 38.31
C TRP A 943 13.23 -19.63 37.64
N LYS A 944 12.91 -18.63 38.46
CA LYS A 944 12.64 -17.27 37.98
C LYS A 944 13.90 -16.66 37.36
N MET A 945 13.82 -16.28 36.09
CA MET A 945 14.99 -15.84 35.33
C MET A 945 15.32 -14.36 35.56
N SER A 946 16.62 -14.06 35.61
CA SER A 946 17.14 -12.69 35.49
C SER A 946 17.16 -12.24 34.01
N GLU A 947 17.30 -10.94 33.74
CA GLU A 947 17.46 -10.43 32.37
C GLU A 947 18.68 -11.02 31.65
N GLU A 948 19.74 -11.35 32.40
CA GLU A 948 20.94 -12.01 31.86
C GLU A 948 20.66 -13.49 31.52
N ASP A 949 19.92 -14.21 32.37
CA ASP A 949 19.48 -15.58 32.08
C ASP A 949 18.65 -15.62 30.78
N LYS A 950 17.74 -14.66 30.62
CA LYS A 950 16.92 -14.55 29.41
C LYS A 950 17.77 -14.37 28.16
N LYS A 951 18.73 -13.44 28.21
CA LYS A 951 19.67 -13.18 27.09
C LYS A 951 20.51 -14.41 26.75
N ASN A 952 21.02 -15.11 27.76
CA ASN A 952 21.85 -16.30 27.57
C ASN A 952 21.06 -17.50 27.03
N LEU A 953 19.81 -17.69 27.49
CA LEU A 953 18.93 -18.73 26.96
C LEU A 953 18.60 -18.47 25.49
N ILE A 954 18.15 -17.26 25.17
CA ILE A 954 17.82 -16.88 23.78
C ILE A 954 19.02 -17.02 22.87
N TYR A 955 20.18 -16.52 23.28
CA TYR A 955 21.42 -16.70 22.52
C TYR A 955 21.69 -18.17 22.20
N SER A 956 21.54 -19.07 23.17
CA SER A 956 21.81 -20.49 22.99
C SER A 956 20.78 -21.17 22.08
N ILE A 957 19.50 -20.80 22.17
CA ILE A 957 18.45 -21.34 21.29
C ILE A 957 18.66 -20.86 19.86
N ARG A 958 19.01 -19.58 19.66
CA ARG A 958 19.31 -19.03 18.33
C ARG A 958 20.45 -19.78 17.66
N LYS A 959 21.53 -20.04 18.40
CA LYS A 959 22.65 -20.86 17.92
C LYS A 959 22.28 -22.32 17.67
N ALA A 960 21.29 -22.86 18.37
CA ALA A 960 20.75 -24.17 18.06
C ALA A 960 19.92 -24.14 16.77
N SER A 961 19.18 -23.05 16.51
CA SER A 961 18.45 -22.84 15.25
C SER A 961 19.39 -22.76 14.06
N ASP A 962 20.46 -21.95 14.17
CA ASP A 962 21.52 -21.85 13.15
C ASP A 962 22.05 -23.26 12.82
N PHE A 963 22.43 -24.02 13.86
CA PHE A 963 22.94 -25.37 13.70
C PHE A 963 21.94 -26.35 13.07
N ILE A 964 20.64 -26.24 13.37
CA ILE A 964 19.58 -27.07 12.75
C ILE A 964 19.42 -26.73 11.29
N TYR A 965 19.40 -25.46 10.95
CA TYR A 965 19.27 -24.99 9.59
C TYR A 965 20.47 -25.45 8.75
N ASP A 966 21.69 -25.36 9.29
CA ASP A 966 22.90 -25.91 8.68
C ASP A 966 22.75 -27.42 8.38
N TYR A 967 22.49 -28.25 9.41
CA TYR A 967 22.51 -29.71 9.22
C TYR A 967 21.33 -30.27 8.45
N THR A 968 20.27 -29.48 8.33
CA THR A 968 19.13 -29.80 7.48
C THR A 968 19.27 -29.20 6.09
N ASP A 969 20.41 -28.64 5.69
CA ASP A 969 20.62 -28.03 4.36
C ASP A 969 19.56 -26.95 4.05
N GLY A 970 19.19 -26.18 5.07
CA GLY A 970 18.18 -25.13 5.00
C GLY A 970 16.72 -25.60 4.99
N TYR A 971 16.43 -26.86 5.37
CA TYR A 971 15.05 -27.40 5.36
C TYR A 971 14.34 -27.37 6.73
N ALA A 972 14.98 -26.91 7.80
CA ALA A 972 14.32 -26.72 9.09
C ALA A 972 15.00 -25.63 9.94
N MET A 973 14.23 -24.90 10.74
CA MET A 973 14.76 -23.94 11.71
C MET A 973 13.83 -23.78 12.92
N ILE A 974 14.36 -23.29 14.03
CA ILE A 974 13.52 -22.85 15.16
C ILE A 974 13.01 -21.45 14.83
N THR A 975 11.71 -21.34 14.56
CA THR A 975 11.04 -20.09 14.17
C THR A 975 10.43 -19.36 15.35
N ARG A 976 9.86 -20.12 16.29
CA ARG A 976 9.13 -19.56 17.44
C ARG A 976 9.50 -20.27 18.73
N VAL A 977 9.71 -19.48 19.79
CA VAL A 977 9.78 -20.02 21.15
C VAL A 977 8.87 -19.27 22.11
N THR A 978 8.11 -20.03 22.90
CA THR A 978 7.36 -19.49 24.04
C THR A 978 8.04 -19.92 25.33
N ILE A 979 8.47 -18.95 26.14
CA ILE A 979 9.31 -19.20 27.32
C ILE A 979 8.59 -18.79 28.59
N TRP A 980 8.49 -19.74 29.52
CA TRP A 980 8.02 -19.53 30.88
C TRP A 980 9.15 -19.77 31.89
N ASP A 981 9.22 -18.94 32.91
CA ASP A 981 10.10 -19.13 34.06
C ASP A 981 9.33 -19.58 35.30
N ASP A 982 10.06 -19.88 36.38
CA ASP A 982 9.49 -20.27 37.68
C ASP A 982 8.59 -21.52 37.60
N LYS A 983 8.95 -22.49 36.73
CA LYS A 983 8.20 -23.71 36.42
C LYS A 983 6.76 -23.49 35.94
N ARG A 984 6.43 -22.30 35.43
CA ARG A 984 5.11 -22.07 34.84
C ARG A 984 4.98 -22.92 33.56
N ASN A 985 3.82 -23.57 33.40
CA ASN A 985 3.53 -24.50 32.30
C ASN A 985 4.52 -25.68 32.14
N TRP A 986 5.24 -26.07 33.20
CA TRP A 986 6.25 -27.13 33.17
C TRP A 986 5.78 -28.40 32.44
N ASP A 987 4.67 -29.02 32.86
CA ASP A 987 4.20 -30.28 32.27
C ASP A 987 3.73 -30.16 30.81
N LYS A 988 3.44 -28.93 30.35
CA LYS A 988 3.00 -28.64 28.97
C LYS A 988 4.16 -28.26 28.05
N ALA A 989 5.30 -27.85 28.59
CA ALA A 989 6.47 -27.45 27.82
C ALA A 989 7.11 -28.62 27.07
N ASP A 990 7.61 -28.37 25.87
CA ASP A 990 8.44 -29.29 25.09
C ASP A 990 9.81 -29.50 25.76
N ILE A 991 10.40 -28.39 26.21
CA ILE A 991 11.74 -28.35 26.81
C ILE A 991 11.67 -27.99 28.29
N TRP A 992 12.31 -28.81 29.11
CA TRP A 992 12.52 -28.57 30.53
C TRP A 992 13.95 -28.12 30.80
N VAL A 993 14.12 -26.86 31.19
CA VAL A 993 15.44 -26.34 31.60
C VAL A 993 15.59 -26.44 33.12
N ASN A 994 16.38 -27.41 33.57
CA ASN A 994 16.60 -27.69 34.98
C ASN A 994 17.75 -26.86 35.56
N LYS A 995 17.62 -26.39 36.80
CA LYS A 995 18.66 -25.66 37.54
C LYS A 995 19.82 -26.56 38.00
N THR A 996 19.69 -27.86 37.81
CA THR A 996 20.66 -28.84 38.32
C THR A 996 21.98 -28.74 37.56
N PHE A 997 23.09 -28.57 38.28
CA PHE A 997 24.44 -28.80 37.78
C PHE A 997 24.79 -30.29 37.90
N LEU A 998 25.22 -30.93 36.81
CA LEU A 998 25.74 -32.30 36.83
C LEU A 998 27.27 -32.29 36.73
N GLU A 999 27.91 -32.50 37.88
CA GLU A 999 29.28 -33.01 37.99
C GLU A 999 29.18 -34.55 37.92
N VAL A 1000 29.68 -35.17 36.85
CA VAL A 1000 29.43 -36.58 36.51
C VAL A 1000 29.63 -37.53 37.71
N LYS A 1001 28.72 -38.49 37.89
CA LYS A 1001 29.08 -39.80 38.45
C LYS A 1001 28.54 -40.95 37.61
N PHE A 1002 29.45 -41.89 37.36
CA PHE A 1002 29.25 -43.19 36.73
C PHE A 1002 28.01 -43.90 37.25
N TRP A 1003 27.14 -44.31 36.32
CA TRP A 1003 26.07 -45.31 36.46
C TRP A 1003 24.95 -44.94 37.45
N GLY A 1004 23.80 -44.50 36.93
CA GLY A 1004 22.52 -44.82 37.58
C GLY A 1004 21.41 -43.76 37.58
N ASP A 1005 21.66 -42.50 37.18
CA ASP A 1005 20.60 -41.47 37.18
C ASP A 1005 20.60 -40.64 35.89
N ASN A 1006 20.35 -41.31 34.75
CA ASN A 1006 20.25 -40.72 33.41
C ASN A 1006 19.11 -39.69 33.26
N LYS A 1007 18.25 -39.52 34.27
CA LYS A 1007 17.06 -38.66 34.19
C LYS A 1007 17.35 -37.15 34.15
N LYS A 1008 18.62 -36.73 34.26
CA LYS A 1008 19.00 -35.31 34.39
C LYS A 1008 20.07 -34.83 33.41
N TRP A 1009 20.63 -35.72 32.58
CA TRP A 1009 21.52 -35.36 31.46
C TRP A 1009 20.68 -34.82 30.29
N PRO A 1010 21.24 -34.09 29.30
CA PRO A 1010 20.54 -33.86 28.04
C PRO A 1010 19.93 -35.16 27.52
N HIS A 1011 18.63 -35.18 27.26
CA HIS A 1011 17.97 -36.30 26.61
C HIS A 1011 16.62 -35.86 26.05
N ALA A 1012 16.24 -36.47 24.95
CA ALA A 1012 14.95 -36.29 24.31
C ALA A 1012 14.19 -37.61 24.14
N SER A 1013 12.86 -37.51 24.17
CA SER A 1013 12.00 -38.58 23.65
C SER A 1013 12.08 -38.57 22.13
N VAL A 1014 12.51 -39.68 21.52
CA VAL A 1014 12.61 -39.79 20.06
C VAL A 1014 11.24 -39.53 19.42
N GLY A 1015 11.16 -38.51 18.57
CA GLY A 1015 9.92 -38.05 17.95
C GLY A 1015 8.94 -37.31 18.84
N GLY A 1016 9.36 -36.95 20.06
CA GLY A 1016 8.51 -36.37 21.08
C GLY A 1016 7.75 -35.13 20.63
N TYR A 1017 8.29 -34.36 19.70
CA TYR A 1017 7.64 -33.20 19.09
C TYR A 1017 6.25 -33.54 18.53
N TRP A 1018 6.13 -34.70 17.89
CA TRP A 1018 4.93 -35.11 17.16
C TRP A 1018 3.99 -36.00 17.97
N ILE A 1019 4.52 -36.74 18.96
CA ILE A 1019 3.77 -37.75 19.72
C ILE A 1019 3.55 -37.40 21.20
N GLY A 1020 3.99 -36.22 21.64
CA GLY A 1020 3.79 -35.73 23.01
C GLY A 1020 4.84 -36.20 24.01
N GLY A 1021 6.12 -36.17 23.63
CA GLY A 1021 7.28 -36.45 24.48
C GLY A 1021 7.82 -35.20 25.20
N LYS A 1022 9.03 -35.32 25.76
CA LYS A 1022 9.75 -34.20 26.39
C LYS A 1022 11.23 -34.22 26.02
N LEU A 1023 11.84 -33.04 26.02
CA LEU A 1023 13.28 -32.81 25.95
C LEU A 1023 13.73 -32.16 27.25
N VAL A 1024 14.82 -32.67 27.85
CA VAL A 1024 15.35 -32.17 29.11
C VAL A 1024 16.73 -31.61 28.90
N MET A 1025 16.94 -30.35 29.31
CA MET A 1025 18.25 -29.69 29.30
C MET A 1025 18.63 -29.22 30.70
N PRO A 1026 19.81 -29.56 31.23
CA PRO A 1026 20.35 -28.90 32.41
C PRO A 1026 20.93 -27.52 32.07
N PHE A 1027 20.82 -26.56 32.99
CA PHE A 1027 21.43 -25.22 32.87
C PHE A 1027 22.94 -25.31 32.61
N ARG A 1028 23.60 -26.31 33.20
CA ARG A 1028 25.04 -26.51 33.10
C ARG A 1028 25.41 -27.99 33.26
N PHE A 1029 26.30 -28.48 32.39
CA PHE A 1029 26.78 -29.88 32.41
C PHE A 1029 28.23 -30.00 31.94
N LEU A 1030 28.90 -31.06 32.39
CA LEU A 1030 30.29 -31.36 32.02
C LEU A 1030 30.38 -32.20 30.74
N ARG A 1031 31.26 -31.78 29.83
CA ARG A 1031 31.65 -32.52 28.62
C ARG A 1031 32.95 -33.26 28.89
N LEU A 1032 32.98 -34.57 28.65
CA LEU A 1032 34.10 -35.44 29.00
C LEU A 1032 35.12 -35.64 27.88
N THR A 1033 35.02 -34.89 26.78
CA THR A 1033 35.87 -35.02 25.59
C THR A 1033 36.26 -33.70 24.96
N HIS A 1034 37.32 -33.71 24.15
CA HIS A 1034 38.10 -32.53 23.76
C HIS A 1034 37.39 -31.61 22.73
N PRO A 1035 37.32 -30.28 22.98
CA PRO A 1035 37.80 -29.60 24.18
C PRO A 1035 36.91 -29.91 25.38
N MET A 1036 37.53 -30.57 26.38
CA MET A 1036 36.87 -30.92 27.63
C MET A 1036 36.49 -29.61 28.31
N GLY A 1037 35.29 -29.55 28.87
CA GLY A 1037 34.83 -28.29 29.42
C GLY A 1037 33.39 -28.32 29.87
N ILE A 1038 32.97 -27.18 30.37
CA ILE A 1038 31.63 -26.96 30.89
C ILE A 1038 30.81 -26.36 29.75
N ALA A 1039 29.67 -26.98 29.46
CA ALA A 1039 28.61 -26.39 28.65
C ALA A 1039 27.59 -25.73 29.60
N GLU A 1040 27.30 -24.45 29.36
CA GLU A 1040 26.43 -23.63 30.19
C GLU A 1040 25.54 -22.77 29.29
N MET A 1041 24.33 -22.50 29.74
CA MET A 1041 23.40 -21.60 29.05
C MET A 1041 24.08 -20.25 28.79
N GLY A 1042 24.18 -19.87 27.51
CA GLY A 1042 24.90 -18.68 27.04
C GLY A 1042 26.19 -18.96 26.25
N ASP A 1043 26.56 -20.24 26.08
CA ASP A 1043 27.68 -20.74 25.26
C ASP A 1043 27.17 -21.60 24.08
N ILE A 1044 27.83 -21.52 22.92
CA ILE A 1044 27.58 -22.34 21.73
C ILE A 1044 27.63 -23.85 22.02
N LYS A 1045 28.39 -24.30 23.02
CA LYS A 1045 28.43 -25.74 23.40
C LYS A 1045 27.08 -26.24 23.90
N TRP A 1046 26.35 -25.40 24.64
CA TRP A 1046 25.01 -25.75 25.12
C TRP A 1046 24.03 -25.76 23.95
N ALA A 1047 24.16 -24.82 23.02
CA ALA A 1047 23.37 -24.75 21.80
C ALA A 1047 23.51 -26.00 20.91
N LYS A 1048 24.75 -26.47 20.69
CA LYS A 1048 25.01 -27.71 19.92
C LYS A 1048 24.38 -28.94 20.56
N ALA A 1049 24.43 -29.04 21.90
CA ALA A 1049 23.76 -30.11 22.62
C ALA A 1049 22.24 -30.06 22.44
N LEU A 1050 21.63 -28.87 22.52
CA LEU A 1050 20.20 -28.71 22.23
C LEU A 1050 19.86 -29.13 20.79
N GLY A 1051 20.66 -28.71 19.80
CA GLY A 1051 20.47 -29.09 18.40
C GLY A 1051 20.53 -30.60 18.15
N HIS A 1052 21.42 -31.31 18.85
CA HIS A 1052 21.49 -32.78 18.84
C HIS A 1052 20.26 -33.43 19.45
N GLU A 1053 19.82 -32.97 20.63
CA GLU A 1053 18.61 -33.50 21.27
C GLU A 1053 17.36 -33.23 20.43
N LEU A 1054 17.33 -32.13 19.68
CA LEU A 1054 16.29 -31.85 18.68
C LEU A 1054 16.36 -32.80 17.48
N GLY A 1055 17.55 -33.32 17.14
CA GLY A 1055 17.74 -34.44 16.21
C GLY A 1055 16.90 -35.67 16.59
N HIS A 1056 16.94 -36.07 17.85
CA HIS A 1056 16.05 -37.11 18.37
C HIS A 1056 14.59 -36.65 18.42
N TYR A 1057 14.33 -35.47 18.99
CA TYR A 1057 12.99 -35.00 19.34
C TYR A 1057 12.10 -34.71 18.13
N VAL A 1058 12.65 -34.07 17.10
CA VAL A 1058 11.95 -33.60 15.89
C VAL A 1058 12.12 -34.60 14.75
N PHE A 1059 13.35 -35.08 14.51
CA PHE A 1059 13.70 -35.87 13.33
C PHE A 1059 13.79 -37.38 13.57
N TRP A 1060 13.39 -37.88 14.75
CA TRP A 1060 13.42 -39.31 15.10
C TRP A 1060 14.79 -39.98 14.89
N LEU A 1061 15.88 -39.23 14.92
CA LEU A 1061 17.20 -39.80 14.75
C LEU A 1061 17.58 -40.59 16.01
N GLY A 1062 18.35 -41.66 15.86
CA GLY A 1062 18.98 -42.43 16.93
C GLY A 1062 20.43 -42.01 17.14
N ASP A 1063 21.03 -42.44 18.24
CA ASP A 1063 22.44 -42.19 18.51
C ASP A 1063 23.32 -43.00 17.55
N GLU A 1064 24.36 -42.36 17.00
CA GLU A 1064 25.27 -43.01 16.05
C GLU A 1064 26.60 -43.46 16.66
N TYR A 1065 26.78 -43.22 17.97
CA TYR A 1065 27.96 -43.62 18.73
C TYR A 1065 27.71 -44.82 19.66
N MET A 1066 26.51 -45.42 19.62
CA MET A 1066 26.16 -46.66 20.31
C MET A 1066 25.65 -47.68 19.31
N ASP A 1067 26.11 -48.92 19.45
CA ASP A 1067 25.53 -50.06 18.73
C ASP A 1067 24.34 -50.67 19.50
N LEU A 1068 23.66 -51.60 18.83
CA LEU A 1068 22.46 -52.30 19.31
C LEU A 1068 22.65 -53.10 20.60
N ASN A 1069 23.89 -53.42 20.97
CA ASN A 1069 24.19 -54.13 22.22
C ASN A 1069 24.45 -53.15 23.37
N GLY A 1070 24.24 -51.85 23.14
CA GLY A 1070 24.62 -50.77 24.05
C GLY A 1070 26.14 -50.60 24.14
N LYS A 1071 26.90 -51.22 23.22
CA LYS A 1071 28.34 -51.02 23.18
C LYS A 1071 28.57 -49.68 22.51
N SER A 1072 29.08 -48.77 23.32
CA SER A 1072 29.45 -47.45 22.84
C SER A 1072 30.81 -47.52 22.15
N TYR A 1073 30.88 -46.98 20.94
CA TYR A 1073 32.14 -46.71 20.24
C TYR A 1073 33.00 -45.65 20.95
N PHE A 1074 32.45 -45.07 22.03
CA PHE A 1074 33.09 -44.10 22.88
C PHE A 1074 33.62 -44.67 24.22
N TRP A 1075 32.90 -45.57 24.90
CA TRP A 1075 33.21 -45.96 26.30
C TRP A 1075 34.04 -47.24 26.48
N ASP A 1076 34.19 -48.08 25.44
CA ASP A 1076 34.65 -49.47 25.62
C ASP A 1076 36.16 -49.70 25.35
N TYR A 1077 37.01 -48.68 25.52
CA TYR A 1077 38.47 -48.81 25.35
C TYR A 1077 39.29 -48.53 26.61
N GLY A 1078 40.01 -49.56 27.04
CA GLY A 1078 41.27 -49.42 27.77
C GLY A 1078 42.37 -48.88 26.84
N LEU A 1079 43.35 -48.22 27.47
CA LEU A 1079 44.40 -47.33 26.94
C LEU A 1079 45.27 -47.77 25.73
N ASP A 1080 45.02 -48.90 25.05
CA ASP A 1080 45.92 -49.42 23.99
C ASP A 1080 45.20 -50.03 22.75
N GLY A 1081 43.95 -49.66 22.46
CA GLY A 1081 43.20 -50.14 21.26
C GLY A 1081 42.95 -49.07 20.19
N PRO A 1082 42.55 -49.45 18.95
CA PRO A 1082 42.54 -48.55 17.80
C PRO A 1082 41.63 -47.34 18.01
N LYS A 1083 42.11 -46.17 17.57
CA LYS A 1083 41.42 -44.88 17.65
C LYS A 1083 40.14 -44.92 16.79
N VAL A 1084 38.98 -45.13 17.42
CA VAL A 1084 37.68 -45.23 16.73
C VAL A 1084 37.10 -43.85 16.36
N ASP A 1085 37.70 -42.76 16.85
CA ASP A 1085 37.29 -41.37 16.57
C ASP A 1085 37.26 -41.00 15.07
N GLU A 1086 37.96 -41.76 14.22
CA GLU A 1086 38.05 -41.54 12.77
C GLU A 1086 37.03 -42.35 11.95
N HIS A 1087 36.22 -43.21 12.57
CA HIS A 1087 35.48 -44.23 11.81
C HIS A 1087 33.97 -44.23 11.98
N ALA A 1088 33.38 -43.59 13.00
CA ALA A 1088 31.93 -43.41 13.03
C ALA A 1088 31.50 -42.34 12.00
N PRO A 1089 30.31 -42.44 11.38
CA PRO A 1089 29.85 -41.44 10.42
C PRO A 1089 29.83 -40.03 11.04
N HIS A 1090 30.30 -39.04 10.27
CA HIS A 1090 30.28 -37.64 10.69
C HIS A 1090 28.85 -37.09 10.65
N SER A 1091 28.13 -37.18 11.77
CA SER A 1091 26.77 -36.64 11.88
C SER A 1091 26.55 -35.72 13.07
N VAL A 1092 25.43 -34.98 13.05
CA VAL A 1092 24.85 -34.33 14.23
C VAL A 1092 24.58 -35.30 15.40
N MET A 1093 24.35 -36.58 15.08
CA MET A 1093 24.09 -37.66 16.05
C MET A 1093 25.37 -38.37 16.50
N HIS A 1094 26.53 -37.95 16.00
CA HIS A 1094 27.83 -38.39 16.46
C HIS A 1094 28.12 -37.84 17.86
N HIS A 1095 28.95 -38.58 18.60
CA HIS A 1095 29.43 -38.14 19.90
C HIS A 1095 30.12 -36.76 19.76
N GLU A 1096 29.85 -35.85 20.71
CA GLU A 1096 30.33 -34.47 20.72
C GLU A 1096 29.60 -33.44 19.83
N TRP A 1097 28.62 -33.81 19.00
CA TRP A 1097 27.82 -32.81 18.24
C TRP A 1097 28.72 -31.87 17.42
N LYS A 1098 29.89 -32.38 17.01
CA LYS A 1098 30.96 -31.59 16.38
C LYS A 1098 30.58 -31.16 14.97
N TRP A 1099 29.77 -31.97 14.30
CA TRP A 1099 29.42 -31.85 12.90
C TRP A 1099 28.06 -31.21 12.74
N SER A 1100 27.99 -30.31 11.78
CA SER A 1100 26.83 -29.55 11.34
C SER A 1100 26.12 -30.21 10.17
N GLU A 1101 26.40 -31.47 9.82
CA GLU A 1101 25.73 -32.15 8.70
C GLU A 1101 25.15 -33.49 9.16
N LEU A 1102 24.08 -33.92 8.50
CA LEU A 1102 23.57 -35.27 8.59
C LEU A 1102 24.39 -36.16 7.64
N SER A 1103 25.01 -37.20 8.15
CA SER A 1103 25.85 -38.13 7.36
C SER A 1103 25.16 -38.56 6.03
N THR A 1104 25.91 -38.51 4.93
CA THR A 1104 25.45 -38.81 3.56
C THR A 1104 25.38 -40.32 3.30
N PRO A 1105 24.66 -40.81 2.27
CA PRO A 1105 24.71 -42.24 1.90
C PRO A 1105 26.14 -42.78 1.76
N ARG A 1106 27.04 -41.96 1.21
CA ARG A 1106 28.45 -42.30 1.03
C ARG A 1106 29.22 -42.48 2.35
N ASP A 1107 28.99 -41.63 3.35
CA ASP A 1107 29.67 -41.75 4.65
C ASP A 1107 29.30 -43.07 5.34
N TYR A 1108 28.06 -43.53 5.14
CA TYR A 1108 27.61 -44.83 5.65
C TYR A 1108 28.23 -45.97 4.87
N ASP A 1109 28.43 -45.84 3.55
CA ASP A 1109 29.14 -46.83 2.74
C ASP A 1109 30.62 -46.95 3.13
N GLU A 1110 31.31 -45.83 3.36
CA GLU A 1110 32.69 -45.84 3.85
C GLU A 1110 32.77 -46.47 5.26
N PHE A 1111 31.80 -46.18 6.13
CA PHE A 1111 31.68 -46.84 7.43
C PHE A 1111 31.34 -48.33 7.32
N HIS A 1112 30.47 -48.72 6.40
CA HIS A 1112 30.13 -50.11 6.08
C HIS A 1112 31.37 -50.90 5.67
N GLU A 1113 32.18 -50.34 4.76
CA GLU A 1113 33.42 -50.95 4.32
C GLU A 1113 34.39 -51.13 5.49
N TYR A 1114 34.51 -50.11 6.35
CA TYR A 1114 35.31 -50.19 7.56
C TYR A 1114 34.82 -51.30 8.50
N LEU A 1115 33.52 -51.34 8.82
CA LEU A 1115 32.96 -52.34 9.72
C LEU A 1115 33.11 -53.76 9.15
N SER A 1116 32.87 -53.93 7.85
CA SER A 1116 33.07 -55.18 7.13
C SER A 1116 34.51 -55.66 7.18
N LYS A 1117 35.47 -54.74 6.98
CA LYS A 1117 36.90 -55.03 7.02
C LYS A 1117 37.39 -55.43 8.41
N ASN A 1118 36.86 -54.81 9.47
CA ASN A 1118 37.38 -54.98 10.83
C ASN A 1118 36.63 -56.01 11.67
N PHE A 1119 35.32 -56.20 11.45
CA PHE A 1119 34.48 -57.03 12.31
C PHE A 1119 33.83 -58.22 11.57
N GLY A 1120 33.87 -58.26 10.23
CA GLY A 1120 33.31 -59.37 9.46
C GLY A 1120 31.77 -59.35 9.45
N ASP A 1121 31.12 -60.07 10.37
CA ASP A 1121 29.66 -59.98 10.55
C ASP A 1121 29.34 -58.78 11.45
N TRP A 1122 29.23 -57.61 10.82
CA TRP A 1122 29.13 -56.31 11.50
C TRP A 1122 27.69 -55.91 11.87
N LYS A 1123 26.70 -56.77 11.64
CA LYS A 1123 25.29 -56.41 11.85
C LYS A 1123 24.94 -56.08 13.30
N ASP A 1124 25.64 -56.68 14.26
CA ASP A 1124 25.47 -56.39 15.69
C ASP A 1124 26.25 -55.12 16.12
N HIS A 1125 27.01 -54.53 15.19
CA HIS A 1125 27.82 -53.32 15.32
C HIS A 1125 27.21 -52.11 14.58
N THR A 1126 26.01 -52.24 14.02
CA THR A 1126 25.28 -51.09 13.48
C THR A 1126 24.72 -50.22 14.59
N THR A 1127 24.53 -48.93 14.31
CA THR A 1127 23.97 -47.98 15.28
C THR A 1127 22.44 -48.09 15.35
N ASP A 1128 21.85 -47.49 16.38
CA ASP A 1128 20.39 -47.49 16.59
C ASP A 1128 19.62 -46.88 15.41
N GLN A 1129 20.24 -45.95 14.67
CA GLN A 1129 19.67 -45.30 13.50
C GLN A 1129 19.40 -46.27 12.33
N TRP A 1130 20.12 -47.40 12.25
CA TRP A 1130 20.14 -48.26 11.05
C TRP A 1130 19.07 -49.34 11.03
N LEU A 1131 18.34 -49.53 12.12
CA LEU A 1131 17.64 -50.79 12.38
C LEU A 1131 16.12 -50.72 12.38
N GLY A 1132 15.52 -49.70 11.76
CA GLY A 1132 14.14 -49.29 12.05
C GLY A 1132 13.11 -50.42 12.28
N ASP A 1133 12.12 -50.08 13.10
CA ASP A 1133 11.26 -51.02 13.83
C ASP A 1133 12.03 -52.02 14.71
N MET A 1134 12.35 -51.58 15.94
CA MET A 1134 12.88 -52.39 17.05
C MET A 1134 12.06 -53.66 17.38
N SER A 1135 10.87 -53.86 16.79
CA SER A 1135 9.98 -54.98 17.12
C SER A 1135 10.18 -56.27 16.31
N ASN A 1136 10.94 -56.27 15.20
CA ASN A 1136 11.14 -57.49 14.39
C ASN A 1136 12.55 -57.60 13.77
N LEU A 1137 13.50 -58.08 14.56
CA LEU A 1137 14.89 -58.43 14.21
C LEU A 1137 15.07 -59.53 13.13
N LYS A 1138 14.04 -59.86 12.33
CA LYS A 1138 14.04 -61.04 11.44
C LYS A 1138 14.14 -60.77 9.95
N ASP A 1139 13.87 -59.55 9.46
CA ASP A 1139 14.01 -59.22 8.03
C ASP A 1139 15.31 -58.46 7.75
N LYS A 1140 16.38 -59.23 7.55
CA LYS A 1140 17.78 -58.77 7.49
C LYS A 1140 18.23 -58.20 6.13
N GLN A 1141 17.30 -57.71 5.28
CA GLN A 1141 17.58 -57.36 3.87
C GLN A 1141 17.19 -55.95 3.42
N SER A 1142 16.60 -55.08 4.26
CA SER A 1142 15.98 -53.83 3.78
C SER A 1142 16.51 -52.50 4.37
N TRP A 1143 17.70 -52.46 4.98
CA TRP A 1143 18.09 -51.30 5.81
C TRP A 1143 19.54 -50.85 5.63
N ASN A 1144 19.72 -49.79 4.82
CA ASN A 1144 20.97 -49.06 4.61
C ASN A 1144 20.65 -47.55 4.42
N ARG A 1145 19.93 -46.89 5.34
CA ARG A 1145 19.62 -45.45 5.17
C ARG A 1145 20.47 -44.54 6.02
N SER A 1146 20.98 -43.47 5.42
CA SER A 1146 21.71 -42.42 6.11
C SER A 1146 20.78 -41.57 6.99
N ALA A 1147 21.33 -40.84 7.97
CA ALA A 1147 20.57 -39.88 8.77
C ALA A 1147 19.93 -38.82 7.87
N TRP A 1148 20.66 -38.37 6.83
CA TRP A 1148 20.14 -37.48 5.81
C TRP A 1148 18.95 -38.07 5.05
N GLU A 1149 19.05 -39.30 4.56
CA GLU A 1149 17.93 -39.97 3.88
C GLU A 1149 16.71 -40.13 4.80
N THR A 1150 16.96 -40.31 6.10
CA THR A 1150 15.89 -40.36 7.11
C THR A 1150 15.20 -39.01 7.23
N VAL A 1151 15.95 -37.92 7.35
CA VAL A 1151 15.39 -36.56 7.39
C VAL A 1151 14.68 -36.21 6.09
N TYR A 1152 15.29 -36.40 4.92
CA TYR A 1152 14.64 -36.18 3.63
C TYR A 1152 13.34 -36.98 3.49
N THR A 1153 13.32 -38.25 3.92
CA THR A 1153 12.08 -39.05 3.89
C THR A 1153 11.04 -38.50 4.87
N LEU A 1154 11.46 -38.05 6.05
CA LEU A 1154 10.56 -37.46 7.05
C LEU A 1154 9.95 -36.14 6.55
N LEU A 1155 10.74 -35.30 5.90
CA LEU A 1155 10.30 -34.01 5.36
C LEU A 1155 9.43 -34.22 4.11
N THR A 1156 9.82 -35.06 3.14
CA THR A 1156 9.10 -35.21 1.86
C THR A 1156 7.98 -36.24 1.84
N GLY A 1157 7.99 -37.21 2.75
CA GLY A 1157 7.08 -38.35 2.72
C GLY A 1157 7.28 -39.32 1.54
N THR A 1158 8.37 -39.19 0.78
CA THR A 1158 8.70 -40.09 -0.33
C THR A 1158 9.42 -41.35 0.16
N ASN A 1159 9.14 -42.51 -0.45
CA ASN A 1159 9.78 -43.79 -0.11
C ASN A 1159 9.81 -44.10 1.41
N GLU A 1160 8.71 -43.92 2.12
CA GLU A 1160 8.61 -44.12 3.58
C GLU A 1160 9.20 -45.48 4.04
N PRO A 1161 10.07 -45.49 5.06
CA PRO A 1161 10.47 -46.72 5.72
C PRO A 1161 9.26 -47.48 6.28
N ALA A 1162 9.28 -48.82 6.20
CA ALA A 1162 8.16 -49.66 6.62
C ALA A 1162 7.75 -49.46 8.09
N TRP A 1163 8.65 -49.02 8.96
CA TRP A 1163 8.39 -48.72 10.36
C TRP A 1163 7.54 -47.45 10.57
N LEU A 1164 7.73 -46.43 9.74
CA LEU A 1164 6.96 -45.19 9.74
C LEU A 1164 5.53 -45.40 9.23
N SER A 1165 5.34 -46.34 8.29
CA SER A 1165 4.02 -46.65 7.70
C SER A 1165 3.01 -47.31 8.66
N LYS A 1166 3.48 -47.83 9.81
CA LYS A 1166 2.66 -48.55 10.81
C LYS A 1166 2.03 -47.62 11.85
N VAL A 1167 2.35 -46.33 11.81
CA VAL A 1167 1.88 -45.34 12.75
C VAL A 1167 0.88 -44.42 12.05
N ASP A 1168 -0.35 -44.30 12.57
CA ASP A 1168 -1.51 -43.61 11.96
C ASP A 1168 -1.36 -42.07 11.91
N PHE A 1169 -0.13 -41.57 11.80
CA PHE A 1169 0.24 -40.15 11.93
C PHE A 1169 0.37 -39.42 10.59
N LYS A 1170 0.14 -40.09 9.44
CA LYS A 1170 0.17 -39.44 8.10
C LYS A 1170 -0.74 -38.20 7.98
N ARG A 1171 -1.75 -38.07 8.86
CA ARG A 1171 -2.70 -36.95 8.87
C ARG A 1171 -2.28 -35.73 9.69
N GLN A 1172 -1.17 -35.79 10.43
CA GLN A 1172 -0.73 -34.73 11.34
C GLN A 1172 0.67 -34.19 11.02
N ARG A 1173 1.28 -34.58 9.89
CA ARG A 1173 2.62 -34.14 9.48
C ARG A 1173 2.53 -33.13 8.33
N PRO A 1174 3.36 -32.08 8.30
CA PRO A 1174 3.59 -31.34 7.08
C PRO A 1174 4.38 -32.23 6.10
N GLN A 1175 3.82 -32.51 4.93
CA GLN A 1175 4.63 -32.97 3.79
C GLN A 1175 5.29 -31.74 3.20
N ILE A 1176 6.61 -31.69 3.28
CA ILE A 1176 7.45 -30.61 2.76
C ILE A 1176 7.84 -31.03 1.34
N ASN A 1177 7.30 -30.35 0.34
CA ASN A 1177 7.56 -30.63 -1.06
C ASN A 1177 8.93 -30.06 -1.46
N ILE A 1178 9.99 -30.81 -1.16
CA ILE A 1178 11.34 -30.42 -1.54
C ILE A 1178 11.58 -30.78 -3.01
N ASP A 1179 11.85 -29.78 -3.85
CA ASP A 1179 12.26 -29.92 -5.27
C ASP A 1179 13.71 -30.45 -5.39
N PHE A 1180 13.97 -31.63 -4.84
CA PHE A 1180 15.31 -32.22 -4.72
C PHE A 1180 15.28 -33.74 -4.94
N ILE A 1181 16.23 -34.27 -5.71
CA ILE A 1181 16.40 -35.71 -5.98
C ILE A 1181 17.70 -36.21 -5.36
N LEU A 1182 17.60 -37.19 -4.46
CA LEU A 1182 18.75 -37.88 -3.88
C LEU A 1182 19.49 -38.72 -4.93
N THR A 1183 20.80 -38.53 -5.01
CA THR A 1183 21.72 -39.36 -5.83
C THR A 1183 22.78 -39.99 -4.93
N GLU A 1184 23.37 -41.13 -5.33
CA GLU A 1184 24.43 -41.81 -4.55
C GLU A 1184 25.68 -40.93 -4.36
N ASP A 1185 25.92 -39.98 -5.28
CA ASP A 1185 27.00 -39.00 -5.21
C ASP A 1185 26.59 -37.69 -4.51
N PHE A 1186 25.40 -37.64 -3.90
CA PHE A 1186 24.93 -36.44 -3.21
C PHE A 1186 25.83 -36.14 -2.01
N THR A 1187 26.56 -35.04 -2.15
CA THR A 1187 27.19 -34.33 -1.04
C THR A 1187 26.30 -33.12 -0.79
N PRO A 1188 25.75 -32.93 0.42
CA PRO A 1188 25.15 -31.67 0.81
C PRO A 1188 26.09 -30.54 0.42
N LYS A 1189 25.55 -29.53 -0.25
CA LYS A 1189 26.30 -28.33 -0.53
C LYS A 1189 26.13 -27.48 0.71
N THR A 1190 27.04 -27.61 1.66
CA THR A 1190 27.21 -26.64 2.74
C THR A 1190 27.04 -25.21 2.19
N GLY A 1191 25.87 -24.62 2.41
CA GLY A 1191 25.55 -23.22 2.09
C GLY A 1191 25.94 -22.31 3.27
N PRO A 1192 25.79 -20.98 3.19
CA PRO A 1192 26.01 -20.09 4.33
C PRO A 1192 24.76 -20.14 5.20
N TYR A 1193 24.52 -21.26 5.87
CA TYR A 1193 23.27 -21.46 6.60
C TYR A 1193 23.34 -20.92 8.04
N THR A 1194 24.48 -20.35 8.46
CA THR A 1194 24.58 -19.75 9.80
C THR A 1194 23.83 -18.43 9.84
N GLY A 1195 22.82 -18.27 10.70
CA GLY A 1195 22.21 -16.96 10.99
C GLY A 1195 20.69 -16.89 10.98
N VAL A 1196 19.96 -17.96 10.66
CA VAL A 1196 18.48 -17.89 10.72
C VAL A 1196 17.93 -17.63 12.13
N GLY A 1197 18.74 -17.84 13.17
CA GLY A 1197 18.43 -17.47 14.53
C GLY A 1197 18.20 -15.96 14.74
N TYR A 1198 18.54 -15.08 13.80
CA TYR A 1198 18.16 -13.66 13.87
C TYR A 1198 16.65 -13.43 13.67
N PHE A 1199 15.97 -14.34 12.97
CA PHE A 1199 14.54 -14.22 12.63
C PHE A 1199 13.61 -14.88 13.65
N MET A 1200 14.15 -15.58 14.64
CA MET A 1200 13.36 -16.31 15.64
C MET A 1200 12.51 -15.36 16.49
N GLU A 1201 11.20 -15.59 16.54
CA GLU A 1201 10.28 -14.88 17.41
C GLU A 1201 10.32 -15.46 18.84
N VAL A 1202 10.23 -14.56 19.82
CA VAL A 1202 10.27 -14.94 21.24
C VAL A 1202 9.08 -14.34 21.97
N THR A 1203 8.24 -15.22 22.53
CA THR A 1203 7.15 -14.84 23.42
C THR A 1203 7.49 -15.17 24.88
N TRP A 1204 7.42 -14.17 25.76
CA TRP A 1204 7.59 -14.34 27.20
C TRP A 1204 6.24 -14.53 27.88
N GLY A 1205 6.02 -15.69 28.48
CA GLY A 1205 4.72 -16.08 29.06
C GLY A 1205 4.55 -15.88 30.55
#